data_AF-A0A084SYC9-F1
#
_entry.id   AF-A0A084SYC9-F1
#
_cell.length_a   1.000
_cell.length_b   1.000
_cell.length_c   1.000
_cell.angle_alpha   90.00
_cell.angle_beta   90.00
_cell.angle_gamma   90.00
#
_symmetry.space_group_name_H-M   'P 1'
#
loop_
_entity.id
_entity.type
_entity.pdbx_description
1 polymer ?
#
loop_
_entity_poly.entity_id
_entity_poly.type
_entity_poly.pdbx_seq_one_letter_code
_entity_poly.pdbx_strand_id
1 'polypeptide(L)'
;MSTLAPVDPPPTSASDSQDSGREPSRTGLDPRNVRRGVLEHVRFSRGKNPETATAHDRFMALALAVRDRLADRWVRTARTYYEQDVKRAYYLSAEYLLGRALGNNLINIGMYEAAEQAMREMGVDLSTLVEMEPDAGLGNGGLGRLAACFLDSLATLGYPGMGYGIRYEFGIFTQDIVDGYQVERADEWLKFGNPWEIVRPEKAVPVRFFGRVEHHQGADGRPVARWVGGKTVIGVPFDTPIAGYGNNTVNTLRLWQARASEEFDLLLFNAGDYERSVVEKNDSEVISKVLYPNDAFQAGKELRLKQQYFFVACSIADIVRRYLKSHTDFRDFPNKAAIQLNDTHPAIAVAELMRVFVDEKRLPWDEAFAITQATFGYTNHTLLAEAMEKWPATLFERLLPRHLEIIYEINHRFLRQVQIRYPFDNDRMRRMSLVEEGPDKKIRMAHLAVVGSHSVNGVAELHSNLLKRDVLPDFAEMFPERFNNKTNGVTPRRWLSWSNPRLAKLITSRIGGEWATDLDQLQKLAPLAEDAEFRKAFAEVKKQNKQDLARYLRDTCQVDLNPNAIFDVQIKRLHEYKRQLLNALHIVSLWMKARRDPSTIVAPRVFLFGAKAAPGYHEAKLIIRLINGIAEVVNSDAGTTGLQVLFVPNYRVSLAERIIPATDVSEQISTAGMEASGTGNMKFMMNGALTLGTLDGANVEIRQAVGDENFFLFGLTVDEVLARKRAGYKPREEYERNVELREALDLIASGFFSPEDKHLYKPLVDGLLNEDRYLLLADFAAYAARQQDVARVYKDQEKWTRMAIHNVAQAGIFSSDRTIKQYAEEIWRVKQTPIP
;
A
#
# COMPACT_ATOMS: atom_id res chain seq x y z
N MET A 1 -14.67 67.07 -55.81
CA MET A 1 -14.51 67.58 -54.42
C MET A 1 -13.65 66.56 -53.67
N SER A 2 -12.35 66.50 -53.97
CA SER A 2 -11.23 67.32 -53.44
C SER A 2 -10.59 66.64 -52.22
N THR A 3 -9.77 65.65 -52.57
CA THR A 3 -8.74 64.96 -51.79
C THR A 3 -7.55 65.88 -51.54
N LEU A 4 -7.05 65.91 -50.31
CA LEU A 4 -5.70 66.43 -49.99
C LEU A 4 -5.05 65.57 -48.90
N ALA A 5 -3.96 64.90 -49.29
CA ALA A 5 -2.73 64.80 -48.50
C ALA A 5 -1.74 65.82 -49.12
N PRO A 6 -0.56 66.21 -48.55
CA PRO A 6 0.34 65.36 -47.73
C PRO A 6 1.24 66.08 -46.66
N VAL A 7 2.16 65.30 -46.06
CA VAL A 7 3.58 65.61 -45.67
C VAL A 7 3.96 65.66 -44.17
N ASP A 8 4.71 64.63 -43.73
CA ASP A 8 5.64 64.49 -42.56
C ASP A 8 6.99 65.25 -42.79
N PRO A 9 7.94 65.53 -41.83
CA PRO A 9 8.48 64.63 -40.76
C PRO A 9 9.10 65.39 -39.51
N PRO A 10 10.20 64.96 -38.82
CA PRO A 10 10.48 63.87 -37.83
C PRO A 10 11.02 64.45 -36.45
N PRO A 11 11.90 63.81 -35.61
CA PRO A 11 11.83 62.57 -34.81
C PRO A 11 12.18 62.74 -33.28
N THR A 12 12.23 61.60 -32.56
CA THR A 12 13.00 61.25 -31.33
C THR A 12 12.60 61.75 -29.93
N SER A 13 12.26 60.81 -29.03
CA SER A 13 13.17 60.42 -27.92
C SER A 13 12.75 59.10 -27.26
N ALA A 14 13.75 58.29 -26.93
CA ALA A 14 13.70 56.93 -26.42
C ALA A 14 12.93 56.73 -25.11
N SER A 15 12.29 55.56 -24.98
CA SER A 15 12.22 54.84 -23.71
C SER A 15 12.07 53.34 -23.96
N ASP A 16 13.11 52.62 -23.55
CA ASP A 16 13.14 51.25 -23.04
C ASP A 16 12.46 50.10 -23.80
N SER A 17 13.35 49.18 -24.17
CA SER A 17 13.09 47.83 -24.63
C SER A 17 12.01 47.13 -23.81
N GLN A 18 10.92 46.83 -24.51
CA GLN A 18 9.81 46.00 -24.09
C GLN A 18 10.28 44.61 -23.66
N ASP A 19 10.24 44.32 -22.36
CA ASP A 19 10.07 42.95 -21.87
C ASP A 19 8.57 42.62 -21.94
N SER A 20 8.22 41.67 -22.80
CA SER A 20 6.86 41.43 -23.27
C SER A 20 5.92 40.92 -22.16
N GLY A 21 4.83 41.66 -21.93
CA GLY A 21 3.76 41.32 -21.01
C GLY A 21 2.89 40.17 -21.49
N ARG A 22 3.29 38.92 -21.20
CA ARG A 22 2.32 37.82 -21.10
C ARG A 22 1.59 37.93 -19.76
N GLU A 23 0.26 38.06 -19.80
CA GLU A 23 -0.56 37.87 -18.60
C GLU A 23 -0.16 36.55 -17.93
N PRO A 24 0.08 36.54 -16.60
CA PRO A 24 0.50 35.32 -15.94
C PRO A 24 -0.60 34.25 -16.10
N SER A 25 -0.23 33.01 -16.45
CA SER A 25 -1.17 31.89 -16.62
C SER A 25 -1.46 31.21 -15.28
N ARG A 26 -2.73 30.94 -14.97
CA ARG A 26 -3.13 30.24 -13.72
C ARG A 26 -2.45 28.87 -13.57
N THR A 27 -2.06 28.26 -14.69
CA THR A 27 -1.40 26.96 -14.75
C THR A 27 0.10 27.03 -15.00
N GLY A 28 0.71 28.22 -15.08
CA GLY A 28 2.16 28.40 -15.30
C GLY A 28 3.01 27.82 -14.18
N LEU A 29 4.19 27.27 -14.46
CA LEU A 29 5.02 26.57 -13.47
C LEU A 29 6.10 27.46 -12.82
N ASP A 30 6.34 28.67 -13.31
CA ASP A 30 7.37 29.56 -12.75
C ASP A 30 6.96 30.14 -11.37
N PRO A 31 7.95 30.57 -10.56
CA PRO A 31 7.70 31.06 -9.20
C PRO A 31 6.65 32.17 -9.10
N ARG A 32 6.58 33.09 -10.08
CA ARG A 32 5.61 34.19 -10.06
C ARG A 32 4.17 33.67 -10.19
N ASN A 33 3.95 32.72 -11.10
CA ASN A 33 2.65 32.08 -11.28
C ASN A 33 2.25 31.19 -10.09
N VAL A 34 3.20 30.52 -9.45
CA VAL A 34 2.93 29.74 -8.22
C VAL A 34 2.54 30.67 -7.08
N ARG A 35 3.34 31.72 -6.82
CA ARG A 35 3.06 32.73 -5.79
C ARG A 35 1.69 33.36 -5.97
N ARG A 36 1.33 33.76 -7.19
CA ARG A 36 0.01 34.32 -7.49
C ARG A 36 -1.11 33.32 -7.18
N GLY A 37 -1.00 32.07 -7.63
CA GLY A 37 -2.00 31.05 -7.36
C GLY A 37 -2.21 30.81 -5.87
N VAL A 38 -1.12 30.78 -5.08
CA VAL A 38 -1.22 30.67 -3.61
C VAL A 38 -1.95 31.87 -3.02
N LEU A 39 -1.58 33.10 -3.40
CA LEU A 39 -2.23 34.32 -2.90
C LEU A 39 -3.71 34.40 -3.29
N GLU A 40 -4.06 33.96 -4.50
CA GLU A 40 -5.45 33.85 -4.95
C GLU A 40 -6.23 32.85 -4.09
N HIS A 41 -5.67 31.69 -3.75
CA HIS A 41 -6.37 30.73 -2.87
C HIS A 41 -6.43 31.20 -1.42
N VAL A 42 -5.43 31.93 -0.92
CA VAL A 42 -5.53 32.61 0.39
C VAL A 42 -6.73 33.56 0.39
N ARG A 43 -6.87 34.37 -0.67
CA ARG A 43 -7.96 35.35 -0.77
C ARG A 43 -9.32 34.73 -1.01
N PHE A 44 -9.46 33.90 -2.04
CA PHE A 44 -10.76 33.46 -2.56
C PHE A 44 -11.21 32.10 -2.04
N SER A 45 -10.28 31.20 -1.69
CA SER A 45 -10.64 29.88 -1.16
C SER A 45 -10.58 29.83 0.36
N ARG A 46 -9.70 30.62 0.99
CA ARG A 46 -9.60 30.72 2.46
C ARG A 46 -10.29 31.94 3.04
N GLY A 47 -10.63 32.94 2.22
CA GLY A 47 -11.31 34.16 2.68
C GLY A 47 -10.43 35.02 3.58
N LYS A 48 -9.10 35.00 3.39
CA LYS A 48 -8.13 35.69 4.24
C LYS A 48 -7.20 36.58 3.43
N ASN A 49 -6.57 37.55 4.09
CA ASN A 49 -5.40 38.25 3.55
C ASN A 49 -4.10 37.50 3.93
N PRO A 50 -3.00 37.71 3.20
CA PRO A 50 -1.72 37.05 3.50
C PRO A 50 -1.19 37.28 4.91
N GLU A 51 -1.54 38.42 5.53
CA GLU A 51 -1.08 38.79 6.87
C GLU A 51 -1.79 37.99 7.98
N THR A 52 -3.07 37.60 7.80
CA THR A 52 -3.83 36.81 8.79
C THR A 52 -3.89 35.31 8.47
N ALA A 53 -3.33 34.89 7.33
CA ALA A 53 -3.33 33.50 6.91
C ALA A 53 -2.49 32.64 7.86
N THR A 54 -3.15 31.67 8.52
CA THR A 54 -2.47 30.68 9.36
C THR A 54 -1.61 29.76 8.50
N ALA A 55 -0.70 29.00 9.11
CA ALA A 55 0.10 28.03 8.38
C ALA A 55 -0.77 26.96 7.69
N HIS A 56 -1.88 26.52 8.31
CA HIS A 56 -2.84 25.61 7.67
C HIS A 56 -3.53 26.26 6.45
N ASP A 57 -3.87 27.55 6.52
CA ASP A 57 -4.43 28.27 5.38
C ASP A 57 -3.43 28.36 4.21
N ARG A 58 -2.15 28.58 4.52
CA ARG A 58 -1.06 28.62 3.53
C ARG A 58 -0.83 27.25 2.89
N PHE A 59 -0.84 26.18 3.69
CA PHE A 59 -0.80 24.80 3.19
C PHE A 59 -1.95 24.52 2.23
N MET A 60 -3.20 24.78 2.66
CA MET A 60 -4.38 24.57 1.83
C MET A 60 -4.31 25.38 0.54
N ALA A 61 -3.86 26.65 0.62
CA ALA A 61 -3.73 27.50 -0.55
C ALA A 61 -2.67 26.99 -1.54
N LEU A 62 -1.52 26.53 -1.06
CA LEU A 62 -0.49 25.92 -1.91
C LEU A 62 -1.00 24.62 -2.55
N ALA A 63 -1.63 23.73 -1.78
CA ALA A 63 -2.17 22.48 -2.29
C ALA A 63 -3.25 22.72 -3.37
N LEU A 64 -4.13 23.71 -3.17
CA LEU A 64 -5.11 24.10 -4.18
C LEU A 64 -4.46 24.69 -5.44
N ALA A 65 -3.42 25.51 -5.29
CA ALA A 65 -2.66 26.05 -6.42
C ALA A 65 -1.99 24.92 -7.25
N VAL A 66 -1.47 23.89 -6.59
CA VAL A 66 -0.97 22.68 -7.25
C VAL A 66 -2.12 21.95 -7.94
N ARG A 67 -3.24 21.75 -7.24
CA ARG A 67 -4.42 21.04 -7.78
C ARG A 67 -4.98 21.71 -9.03
N ASP A 68 -4.97 23.03 -9.14
CA ASP A 68 -5.43 23.73 -10.35
C ASP A 68 -4.66 23.28 -11.61
N ARG A 69 -3.34 23.11 -11.49
CA ARG A 69 -2.49 22.59 -12.59
C ARG A 69 -2.78 21.12 -12.88
N LEU A 70 -3.01 20.32 -11.84
CA LEU A 70 -3.41 18.92 -11.99
C LEU A 70 -4.79 18.80 -12.65
N ALA A 71 -5.75 19.64 -12.29
CA ALA A 71 -7.10 19.63 -12.84
C ALA A 71 -7.10 19.92 -14.34
N ASP A 72 -6.31 20.90 -14.80
CA ASP A 72 -6.14 21.18 -16.23
C ASP A 72 -5.59 19.97 -17.01
N ARG A 73 -4.50 19.37 -16.52
CA ARG A 73 -3.92 18.14 -17.11
C ARG A 73 -4.89 16.95 -17.05
N TRP A 74 -5.67 16.85 -15.97
CA TRP A 74 -6.65 15.78 -15.77
C TRP A 74 -7.84 15.87 -16.72
N VAL A 75 -8.35 17.07 -16.98
CA VAL A 75 -9.39 17.30 -17.98
C VAL A 75 -8.89 16.93 -19.37
N ARG A 76 -7.66 17.33 -19.73
CA ARG A 76 -7.02 16.93 -21.00
C ARG A 76 -6.88 15.41 -21.10
N THR A 77 -6.38 14.76 -20.05
CA THR A 77 -6.23 13.30 -19.97
C THR A 77 -7.57 12.59 -20.20
N ALA A 78 -8.61 13.00 -19.47
CA ALA A 78 -9.94 12.43 -19.60
C ALA A 78 -10.52 12.60 -21.01
N ARG A 79 -10.36 13.80 -21.60
CA ARG A 79 -10.81 14.09 -22.97
C ARG A 79 -10.11 13.18 -23.98
N THR A 80 -8.78 13.11 -23.96
CA THR A 80 -7.99 12.25 -24.86
C THR A 80 -8.42 10.79 -24.75
N TYR A 81 -8.62 10.27 -23.53
CA TYR A 81 -9.06 8.89 -23.33
C TYR A 81 -10.48 8.60 -23.84
N TYR A 82 -11.34 9.61 -23.96
CA TYR A 82 -12.67 9.44 -24.56
C TYR A 82 -12.63 9.60 -26.09
N GLU A 83 -11.92 10.60 -26.60
CA GLU A 83 -11.77 10.85 -28.04
C GLU A 83 -11.09 9.69 -28.77
N GLN A 84 -10.10 9.06 -28.14
CA GLN A 84 -9.37 7.91 -28.70
C GLN A 84 -10.00 6.55 -28.34
N ASP A 85 -11.09 6.53 -27.55
CA ASP A 85 -11.80 5.32 -27.12
C ASP A 85 -10.86 4.19 -26.63
N VAL A 86 -9.95 4.57 -25.73
CA VAL A 86 -8.86 3.70 -25.27
C VAL A 86 -9.35 2.61 -24.32
N LYS A 87 -8.66 1.46 -24.35
CA LYS A 87 -8.78 0.45 -23.29
C LYS A 87 -8.22 1.00 -21.98
N ARG A 88 -8.94 0.81 -20.87
CA ARG A 88 -8.54 1.30 -19.54
C ARG A 88 -8.31 0.15 -18.57
N ALA A 89 -7.28 0.27 -17.75
CA ALA A 89 -7.04 -0.60 -16.61
C ALA A 89 -7.74 -0.04 -15.36
N TYR A 90 -8.59 -0.84 -14.74
CA TYR A 90 -9.31 -0.52 -13.51
C TYR A 90 -8.75 -1.36 -12.37
N TYR A 91 -8.07 -0.73 -11.43
CA TYR A 91 -7.45 -1.40 -10.29
C TYR A 91 -8.38 -1.31 -9.08
N LEU A 92 -8.92 -2.45 -8.63
CA LEU A 92 -9.83 -2.50 -7.48
C LEU A 92 -9.05 -2.95 -6.24
N SER A 93 -9.00 -2.10 -5.22
CA SER A 93 -8.34 -2.44 -3.96
C SER A 93 -9.10 -1.85 -2.77
N ALA A 94 -9.13 -2.63 -1.68
CA ALA A 94 -9.73 -2.20 -0.42
C ALA A 94 -8.89 -1.13 0.29
N GLU A 95 -7.61 -0.96 -0.06
CA GLU A 95 -6.72 0.03 0.54
C GLU A 95 -5.80 0.73 -0.47
N TYR A 96 -5.50 2.01 -0.20
CA TYR A 96 -4.51 2.84 -0.90
C TYR A 96 -3.69 3.62 0.12
N LEU A 97 -2.46 3.19 0.39
CA LEU A 97 -1.60 3.86 1.37
C LEU A 97 -0.79 4.98 0.68
N LEU A 98 -1.44 6.08 0.31
CA LEU A 98 -0.88 7.16 -0.52
C LEU A 98 0.27 7.92 0.18
N GLY A 99 0.13 8.16 1.49
CA GLY A 99 0.93 9.15 2.22
C GLY A 99 0.49 10.58 1.92
N ARG A 100 1.35 11.55 2.22
CA ARG A 100 1.15 12.97 1.87
C ARG A 100 1.24 13.18 0.36
N ALA A 101 0.37 14.02 -0.21
CA ALA A 101 0.30 14.23 -1.65
C ALA A 101 1.05 15.49 -2.12
N LEU A 102 1.23 16.51 -1.28
CA LEU A 102 1.85 17.78 -1.68
C LEU A 102 3.25 17.60 -2.26
N GLY A 103 4.16 17.00 -1.49
CA GLY A 103 5.54 16.77 -1.92
C GLY A 103 5.64 15.93 -3.19
N ASN A 104 4.86 14.86 -3.26
CA ASN A 104 4.80 13.98 -4.42
C ASN A 104 4.30 14.70 -5.68
N ASN A 105 3.25 15.51 -5.55
CA ASN A 105 2.70 16.26 -6.67
C ASN A 105 3.66 17.35 -7.15
N LEU A 106 4.35 18.03 -6.23
CA LEU A 106 5.39 19.02 -6.58
C LEU A 106 6.51 18.40 -7.43
N ILE A 107 6.99 17.22 -7.05
CA ILE A 107 8.02 16.49 -7.80
C ILE A 107 7.48 16.00 -9.15
N ASN A 108 6.31 15.34 -9.17
CA ASN A 108 5.79 14.71 -10.39
C ASN A 108 5.50 15.74 -11.51
N ILE A 109 5.05 16.95 -11.16
CA ILE A 109 4.77 17.99 -12.16
C ILE A 109 5.95 18.95 -12.43
N GLY A 110 7.09 18.74 -11.78
CA GLY A 110 8.29 19.57 -11.93
C GLY A 110 8.14 21.00 -11.36
N MET A 111 7.48 21.14 -10.22
CA MET A 111 7.16 22.44 -9.60
C MET A 111 7.80 22.62 -8.21
N TYR A 112 8.64 21.69 -7.75
CA TYR A 112 9.20 21.75 -6.40
C TYR A 112 10.06 23.01 -6.18
N GLU A 113 11.05 23.26 -7.04
CA GLU A 113 11.95 24.42 -6.92
C GLU A 113 11.19 25.74 -7.05
N ALA A 114 10.22 25.80 -7.96
CA ALA A 114 9.39 26.99 -8.15
C ALA A 114 8.48 27.27 -6.94
N ALA A 115 7.93 26.22 -6.31
CA ALA A 115 7.15 26.34 -5.09
C ALA A 115 8.03 26.74 -3.90
N GLU A 116 9.22 26.15 -3.75
CA GLU A 116 10.18 26.50 -2.70
C GLU A 116 10.58 27.97 -2.80
N GLN A 117 10.93 28.45 -4.01
CA GLN A 117 11.25 29.84 -4.23
C GLN A 117 10.05 30.76 -3.91
N ALA A 118 8.86 30.44 -4.42
CA ALA A 118 7.65 31.23 -4.20
C ALA A 118 7.29 31.33 -2.70
N MET A 119 7.39 30.22 -1.96
CA MET A 119 7.11 30.22 -0.52
C MET A 119 8.16 31.01 0.26
N ARG A 120 9.45 30.87 -0.10
CA ARG A 120 10.53 31.65 0.51
C ARG A 120 10.36 33.16 0.30
N GLU A 121 9.96 33.58 -0.90
CA GLU A 121 9.64 34.99 -1.20
C GLU A 121 8.44 35.51 -0.39
N MET A 122 7.59 34.62 0.12
CA MET A 122 6.49 34.94 1.03
C MET A 122 6.86 34.83 2.52
N GLY A 123 8.14 34.55 2.83
CA GLY A 123 8.61 34.31 4.20
C GLY A 123 8.11 33.00 4.81
N VAL A 124 7.78 32.01 3.98
CA VAL A 124 7.24 30.70 4.41
C VAL A 124 8.21 29.59 4.04
N ASP A 125 8.52 28.73 5.00
CA ASP A 125 9.25 27.50 4.72
C ASP A 125 8.31 26.42 4.15
N LEU A 126 8.64 25.92 2.96
CA LEU A 126 7.87 24.87 2.29
C LEU A 126 7.85 23.57 3.10
N SER A 127 8.93 23.25 3.82
CA SER A 127 9.02 22.00 4.60
C SER A 127 7.98 21.98 5.73
N THR A 128 7.77 23.13 6.38
CA THR A 128 6.73 23.33 7.39
C THR A 128 5.34 23.09 6.81
N LEU A 129 5.05 23.56 5.59
CA LEU A 129 3.75 23.36 4.94
C LEU A 129 3.50 21.89 4.57
N VAL A 130 4.54 21.18 4.10
CA VAL A 130 4.45 19.75 3.80
C VAL A 130 4.16 18.94 5.05
N GLU A 131 4.75 19.30 6.20
CA GLU A 131 4.49 18.62 7.47
C GLU A 131 3.07 18.82 8.02
N MET A 132 2.38 19.89 7.60
CA MET A 132 0.98 20.13 7.99
C MET A 132 0.00 19.14 7.37
N GLU A 133 0.37 18.51 6.26
CA GLU A 133 -0.51 17.57 5.57
C GLU A 133 -0.63 16.26 6.38
N PRO A 134 -1.83 15.82 6.75
CA PRO A 134 -2.01 14.48 7.30
C PRO A 134 -1.80 13.43 6.20
N ASP A 135 -1.23 12.27 6.54
CA ASP A 135 -1.27 11.11 5.65
C ASP A 135 -2.74 10.74 5.38
N ALA A 136 -3.07 10.41 4.14
CA ALA A 136 -4.42 9.94 3.84
C ALA A 136 -4.69 8.58 4.52
N GLY A 137 -5.67 8.55 5.44
CA GLY A 137 -6.13 7.36 6.16
C GLY A 137 -6.90 6.39 5.25
N LEU A 138 -6.24 5.87 4.22
CA LEU A 138 -6.86 5.08 3.16
C LEU A 138 -6.25 3.68 3.02
N GLY A 139 -5.24 3.34 3.82
CA GLY A 139 -4.62 2.03 3.81
C GLY A 139 -3.88 1.71 5.09
N ASN A 140 -3.41 0.46 5.19
CA ASN A 140 -2.69 -0.04 6.36
C ASN A 140 -1.30 -0.57 5.99
N GLY A 141 -1.19 -1.43 4.97
CA GLY A 141 0.02 -2.23 4.77
C GLY A 141 0.63 -2.18 3.37
N GLY A 142 1.39 -3.25 3.07
CA GLY A 142 2.10 -3.41 1.80
C GLY A 142 1.17 -3.49 0.58
N LEU A 143 -0.03 -4.05 0.74
CA LEU A 143 -1.03 -4.16 -0.34
C LEU A 143 -1.49 -2.76 -0.80
N GLY A 144 -1.89 -1.89 0.13
CA GLY A 144 -2.30 -0.53 -0.16
C GLY A 144 -1.13 0.33 -0.63
N ARG A 145 0.08 0.07 -0.15
CA ARG A 145 1.27 0.80 -0.61
C ARG A 145 1.67 0.41 -2.03
N LEU A 146 1.49 -0.86 -2.39
CA LEU A 146 1.67 -1.35 -3.75
C LEU A 146 0.66 -0.69 -4.69
N ALA A 147 -0.64 -0.69 -4.32
CA ALA A 147 -1.68 -0.03 -5.09
C ALA A 147 -1.35 1.45 -5.36
N ALA A 148 -0.86 2.16 -4.34
CA ALA A 148 -0.40 3.54 -4.50
C ALA A 148 0.83 3.70 -5.43
N CYS A 149 1.81 2.81 -5.36
CA CYS A 149 2.95 2.80 -6.30
C CYS A 149 2.50 2.51 -7.74
N PHE A 150 1.54 1.59 -7.91
CA PHE A 150 1.00 1.21 -9.21
C PHE A 150 0.25 2.34 -9.89
N LEU A 151 -0.55 3.11 -9.16
CA LEU A 151 -1.22 4.30 -9.72
C LEU A 151 -0.22 5.37 -10.19
N ASP A 152 0.84 5.60 -9.42
CA ASP A 152 1.91 6.53 -9.79
C ASP A 152 2.66 6.06 -11.05
N SER A 153 3.00 4.76 -11.15
CA SER A 153 3.61 4.16 -12.33
C SER A 153 2.71 4.15 -13.56
N LEU A 154 1.41 3.86 -13.41
CA LEU A 154 0.42 3.93 -14.50
C LEU A 154 0.39 5.34 -15.11
N ALA A 155 0.34 6.37 -14.25
CA ALA A 155 0.34 7.76 -14.70
C ALA A 155 1.69 8.16 -15.33
N THR A 156 2.81 7.80 -14.70
CA THR A 156 4.17 8.11 -15.17
C THR A 156 4.47 7.50 -16.54
N LEU A 157 3.99 6.29 -16.79
CA LEU A 157 4.17 5.59 -18.07
C LEU A 157 3.11 5.95 -19.12
N GLY A 158 2.14 6.82 -18.78
CA GLY A 158 1.09 7.25 -19.71
C GLY A 158 0.06 6.17 -20.04
N TYR A 159 -0.11 5.15 -19.21
CA TYR A 159 -1.15 4.14 -19.39
C TYR A 159 -2.52 4.64 -18.89
N PRO A 160 -3.60 4.45 -19.67
CA PRO A 160 -4.96 4.75 -19.21
C PRO A 160 -5.35 3.89 -18.01
N GLY A 161 -5.39 4.50 -16.83
CA GLY A 161 -5.56 3.80 -15.57
C GLY A 161 -6.51 4.51 -14.60
N MET A 162 -7.22 3.73 -13.80
CA MET A 162 -8.06 4.25 -12.73
C MET A 162 -8.10 3.30 -11.53
N GLY A 163 -7.83 3.84 -10.34
CA GLY A 163 -8.00 3.12 -9.08
C GLY A 163 -9.40 3.29 -8.51
N TYR A 164 -9.96 2.24 -7.93
CA TYR A 164 -11.18 2.27 -7.14
C TYR A 164 -10.96 1.72 -5.73
N GLY A 165 -11.58 2.37 -4.74
CA GLY A 165 -11.57 1.96 -3.34
C GLY A 165 -12.65 2.68 -2.51
N ILE A 166 -12.51 2.65 -1.19
CA ILE A 166 -13.44 3.30 -0.24
C ILE A 166 -12.79 4.56 0.34
N ARG A 167 -13.58 5.61 0.51
CA ARG A 167 -13.15 6.83 1.21
C ARG A 167 -13.36 6.67 2.72
N TYR A 168 -12.42 6.01 3.39
CA TYR A 168 -12.51 5.81 4.84
C TYR A 168 -12.38 7.14 5.61
N GLU A 169 -13.31 7.38 6.51
CA GLU A 169 -13.34 8.60 7.32
C GLU A 169 -12.25 8.63 8.40
N PHE A 170 -11.99 7.47 9.01
CA PHE A 170 -11.11 7.32 10.17
C PHE A 170 -9.97 6.33 9.96
N GLY A 171 -9.60 6.07 8.70
CA GLY A 171 -8.53 5.13 8.33
C GLY A 171 -8.67 3.78 9.03
N ILE A 172 -7.54 3.23 9.49
CA ILE A 172 -7.55 2.07 10.38
C ILE A 172 -7.58 2.52 11.85
N PHE A 173 -6.57 3.29 12.27
CA PHE A 173 -6.44 4.01 13.54
C PHE A 173 -5.10 4.76 13.57
N THR A 174 -5.03 5.81 14.38
CA THR A 174 -3.78 6.40 14.88
C THR A 174 -3.31 5.59 16.09
N GLN A 175 -2.02 5.26 16.13
CA GLN A 175 -1.42 4.47 17.19
C GLN A 175 -0.69 5.38 18.18
N ASP A 176 -1.11 5.35 19.43
CA ASP A 176 -0.33 5.88 20.54
C ASP A 176 0.34 4.73 21.29
N ILE A 177 1.41 5.05 22.01
CA ILE A 177 2.04 4.15 22.98
C ILE A 177 1.86 4.76 24.37
N VAL A 178 1.08 4.09 25.22
CA VAL A 178 0.79 4.50 26.60
C VAL A 178 1.17 3.36 27.52
N ASP A 179 2.05 3.61 28.49
CA ASP A 179 2.60 2.60 29.41
C ASP A 179 3.18 1.36 28.67
N GLY A 180 3.79 1.62 27.51
CA GLY A 180 4.34 0.61 26.62
C GLY A 180 3.32 -0.14 25.76
N TYR A 181 2.01 0.06 25.96
CA TYR A 181 0.95 -0.58 25.18
C TYR A 181 0.52 0.26 23.98
N GLN A 182 0.16 -0.43 22.90
CA GLN A 182 -0.56 0.19 21.78
C GLN A 182 -1.97 0.61 22.23
N VAL A 183 -2.31 1.89 21.99
CA VAL A 183 -3.65 2.44 22.13
C VAL A 183 -4.13 2.93 20.77
N GLU A 184 -5.30 2.47 20.33
CA GLU A 184 -5.93 2.92 19.10
C GLU A 184 -6.74 4.19 19.30
N ARG A 185 -6.52 5.19 18.43
CA ARG A 185 -7.36 6.38 18.30
C ARG A 185 -7.91 6.50 16.87
N ALA A 186 -9.00 7.24 16.71
CA ALA A 186 -9.50 7.54 15.37
C ALA A 186 -8.46 8.34 14.55
N ASP A 187 -8.26 7.97 13.29
CA ASP A 187 -7.41 8.70 12.36
C ASP A 187 -8.20 9.82 11.68
N GLU A 188 -8.28 11.00 12.30
CA GLU A 188 -9.11 12.14 11.86
C GLU A 188 -8.49 12.92 10.68
N TRP A 189 -7.92 12.25 9.68
CA TRP A 189 -7.20 12.88 8.55
C TRP A 189 -8.08 13.84 7.71
N LEU A 190 -9.40 13.70 7.78
CA LEU A 190 -10.38 14.55 7.08
C LEU A 190 -10.94 15.70 7.92
N LYS A 191 -10.49 15.87 9.18
CA LYS A 191 -11.05 16.84 10.13
C LYS A 191 -11.13 18.26 9.58
N PHE A 192 -10.11 18.67 8.82
CA PHE A 192 -10.03 20.00 8.21
C PHE A 192 -10.22 19.98 6.68
N GLY A 193 -10.85 18.91 6.18
CA GLY A 193 -11.02 18.64 4.76
C GLY A 193 -9.75 18.08 4.11
N ASN A 194 -9.84 17.82 2.82
CA ASN A 194 -8.73 17.35 2.00
C ASN A 194 -8.67 18.21 0.71
N PRO A 195 -7.57 18.94 0.45
CA PRO A 195 -7.51 19.84 -0.70
C PRO A 195 -7.46 19.08 -2.04
N TRP A 196 -7.12 17.79 -2.06
CA TRP A 196 -6.88 17.03 -3.30
C TRP A 196 -8.12 16.39 -3.91
N GLU A 197 -9.13 16.11 -3.09
CA GLU A 197 -10.34 15.41 -3.54
C GLU A 197 -11.34 16.36 -4.20
N ILE A 198 -12.06 15.82 -5.17
CA ILE A 198 -13.18 16.49 -5.83
C ILE A 198 -14.39 15.56 -5.78
N VAL A 199 -15.42 15.98 -5.05
CA VAL A 199 -16.70 15.26 -4.97
C VAL A 199 -17.43 15.30 -6.32
N ARG A 200 -18.09 14.19 -6.68
CA ARG A 200 -18.86 14.04 -7.94
C ARG A 200 -20.29 13.55 -7.66
N PRO A 201 -21.17 14.37 -7.04
CA PRO A 201 -22.53 13.96 -6.68
C PRO A 201 -23.35 13.49 -7.88
N GLU A 202 -23.07 14.04 -9.07
CA GLU A 202 -23.74 13.69 -10.33
C GLU A 202 -23.48 12.25 -10.82
N LYS A 203 -22.56 11.53 -10.15
CA LYS A 203 -22.20 10.14 -10.45
C LYS A 203 -22.50 9.21 -9.27
N ALA A 204 -23.35 9.61 -8.34
CA ALA A 204 -23.76 8.77 -7.22
C ALA A 204 -24.42 7.46 -7.70
N VAL A 205 -24.15 6.36 -7.00
CA VAL A 205 -24.64 5.02 -7.36
C VAL A 205 -25.50 4.45 -6.23
N PRO A 206 -26.75 4.05 -6.47
CA PRO A 206 -27.53 3.30 -5.50
C PRO A 206 -27.04 1.85 -5.43
N VAL A 207 -26.73 1.38 -4.23
CA VAL A 207 -26.30 0.01 -3.94
C VAL A 207 -27.32 -0.66 -3.03
N ARG A 208 -27.81 -1.83 -3.43
CA ARG A 208 -28.79 -2.58 -2.65
C ARG A 208 -28.13 -3.59 -1.72
N PHE A 209 -28.72 -3.81 -0.55
CA PHE A 209 -28.41 -4.91 0.36
C PHE A 209 -29.70 -5.60 0.80
N PHE A 210 -29.60 -6.86 1.23
CA PHE A 210 -30.72 -7.67 1.69
C PHE A 210 -31.79 -7.88 0.62
N GLY A 211 -33.04 -8.15 1.02
CA GLY A 211 -34.15 -8.39 0.10
C GLY A 211 -34.27 -9.86 -0.30
N ARG A 212 -34.89 -10.12 -1.45
CA ARG A 212 -35.14 -11.46 -1.98
C ARG A 212 -35.08 -11.49 -3.50
N VAL A 213 -34.94 -12.68 -4.09
CA VAL A 213 -35.01 -12.87 -5.54
C VAL A 213 -36.37 -13.43 -5.92
N GLU A 214 -37.01 -12.81 -6.91
CA GLU A 214 -38.24 -13.28 -7.53
C GLU A 214 -37.94 -13.80 -8.94
N HIS A 215 -38.33 -15.05 -9.21
CA HIS A 215 -38.15 -15.69 -10.52
C HIS A 215 -39.46 -15.66 -11.31
N HIS A 216 -39.39 -15.20 -12.55
CA HIS A 216 -40.54 -15.18 -13.47
C HIS A 216 -40.10 -15.47 -14.91
N GLN A 217 -41.06 -15.78 -15.79
CA GLN A 217 -40.81 -15.82 -17.23
C GLN A 217 -40.92 -14.40 -17.82
N GLY A 218 -39.92 -14.00 -18.58
CA GLY A 218 -39.92 -12.74 -19.33
C GLY A 218 -40.87 -12.78 -20.52
N ALA A 219 -41.13 -11.61 -21.11
CA ALA A 219 -41.97 -11.50 -22.31
C ALA A 219 -41.40 -12.26 -23.54
N ASP A 220 -40.10 -12.57 -23.52
CA ASP A 220 -39.38 -13.36 -24.51
C ASP A 220 -39.35 -14.88 -24.17
N GLY A 221 -40.05 -15.31 -23.12
CA GLY A 221 -40.07 -16.69 -22.63
C GLY A 221 -38.82 -17.10 -21.84
N ARG A 222 -37.83 -16.21 -21.68
CA ARG A 222 -36.59 -16.51 -20.94
C ARG A 222 -36.79 -16.33 -19.43
N PRO A 223 -36.14 -17.15 -18.58
CA PRO A 223 -36.20 -16.95 -17.14
C PRO A 223 -35.59 -15.60 -16.75
N VAL A 224 -36.23 -14.90 -15.83
CA VAL A 224 -35.81 -13.60 -15.30
C VAL A 224 -35.79 -13.68 -13.79
N ALA A 225 -34.62 -13.39 -13.22
CA ALA A 225 -34.46 -13.17 -11.79
C ALA A 225 -34.54 -11.67 -11.52
N ARG A 226 -35.40 -11.26 -10.58
CA ARG A 226 -35.49 -9.89 -10.10
C ARG A 226 -35.13 -9.84 -8.63
N TRP A 227 -34.02 -9.19 -8.31
CA TRP A 227 -33.74 -8.82 -6.93
C TRP A 227 -34.71 -7.70 -6.53
N VAL A 228 -35.43 -7.86 -5.41
CA VAL A 228 -36.43 -6.89 -4.92
C VAL A 228 -36.35 -6.71 -3.39
N GLY A 229 -36.91 -5.60 -2.90
CA GLY A 229 -36.86 -5.20 -1.49
C GLY A 229 -35.45 -4.84 -1.03
N GLY A 230 -35.20 -4.97 0.27
CA GLY A 230 -33.91 -4.68 0.89
C GLY A 230 -33.71 -3.21 1.25
N LYS A 231 -32.47 -2.85 1.57
CA LYS A 231 -32.05 -1.48 1.90
C LYS A 231 -31.18 -0.93 0.78
N THR A 232 -31.23 0.39 0.56
CA THR A 232 -30.40 1.08 -0.45
C THR A 232 -29.41 2.01 0.26
N VAL A 233 -28.14 1.94 -0.13
CA VAL A 233 -27.07 2.85 0.29
C VAL A 233 -26.59 3.60 -0.94
N ILE A 234 -26.34 4.89 -0.82
CA ILE A 234 -25.84 5.72 -1.92
C ILE A 234 -24.32 5.80 -1.85
N GLY A 235 -23.63 5.36 -2.91
CA GLY A 235 -22.21 5.55 -3.08
C GLY A 235 -21.90 6.86 -3.79
N VAL A 236 -21.33 7.82 -3.06
CA VAL A 236 -20.90 9.12 -3.59
C VAL A 236 -19.41 9.06 -3.94
N PRO A 237 -19.02 9.34 -5.20
CA PRO A 237 -17.62 9.28 -5.61
C PRO A 237 -16.86 10.56 -5.25
N PHE A 238 -15.66 10.37 -4.73
CA PHE A 238 -14.62 11.39 -4.55
C PHE A 238 -13.42 11.03 -5.42
N ASP A 239 -13.06 11.93 -6.34
CA ASP A 239 -11.94 11.74 -7.26
C ASP A 239 -10.70 12.47 -6.75
N THR A 240 -9.56 11.77 -6.72
CA THR A 240 -8.23 12.32 -6.44
C THR A 240 -7.35 12.19 -7.68
N PRO A 241 -6.76 13.28 -8.20
CA PRO A 241 -5.88 13.23 -9.36
C PRO A 241 -4.54 12.56 -8.99
N ILE A 242 -4.07 11.64 -9.83
CA ILE A 242 -2.78 10.97 -9.69
C ILE A 242 -1.85 11.42 -10.82
N ALA A 243 -0.89 12.27 -10.49
CA ALA A 243 0.05 12.84 -11.46
C ALA A 243 1.14 11.84 -11.88
N GLY A 244 1.39 11.73 -13.19
CA GLY A 244 2.59 11.07 -13.71
C GLY A 244 3.82 11.97 -13.60
N TYR A 245 4.99 11.36 -13.39
CA TYR A 245 6.25 12.09 -13.34
C TYR A 245 6.72 12.51 -14.74
N GLY A 246 7.06 13.79 -14.91
CA GLY A 246 7.70 14.29 -16.12
C GLY A 246 6.80 14.25 -17.37
N ASN A 247 5.49 14.07 -17.23
CA ASN A 247 4.53 14.02 -18.33
C ASN A 247 3.24 14.79 -18.02
N ASN A 248 2.31 14.83 -18.99
CA ASN A 248 1.01 15.50 -18.85
C ASN A 248 -0.12 14.57 -18.37
N THR A 249 0.16 13.29 -18.15
CA THR A 249 -0.86 12.30 -17.76
C THR A 249 -1.25 12.50 -16.30
N VAL A 250 -2.54 12.66 -16.06
CA VAL A 250 -3.11 12.61 -14.70
C VAL A 250 -4.22 11.57 -14.69
N ASN A 251 -3.97 10.45 -14.01
CA ASN A 251 -4.95 9.39 -13.82
C ASN A 251 -5.88 9.68 -12.63
N THR A 252 -6.87 8.81 -12.41
CA THR A 252 -7.87 9.01 -11.34
C THR A 252 -7.77 7.92 -10.29
N LEU A 253 -7.75 8.30 -9.01
CA LEU A 253 -8.18 7.44 -7.92
C LEU A 253 -9.59 7.86 -7.52
N ARG A 254 -10.56 6.95 -7.58
CA ARG A 254 -11.93 7.19 -7.13
C ARG A 254 -12.22 6.42 -5.86
N LEU A 255 -12.69 7.13 -4.86
CA LEU A 255 -13.02 6.60 -3.55
C LEU A 255 -14.49 6.81 -3.27
N TRP A 256 -15.18 5.74 -2.86
CA TRP A 256 -16.62 5.77 -2.60
C TRP A 256 -16.89 6.07 -1.13
N GLN A 257 -17.71 7.09 -0.87
CA GLN A 257 -18.30 7.36 0.44
C GLN A 257 -19.71 6.79 0.47
N ALA A 258 -20.05 6.03 1.51
CA ALA A 258 -21.40 5.57 1.76
C ALA A 258 -22.24 6.69 2.39
N ARG A 259 -23.43 6.92 1.85
CA ARG A 259 -24.45 7.84 2.35
C ARG A 259 -25.79 7.13 2.44
N ALA A 260 -26.61 7.56 3.38
CA ALA A 260 -27.98 7.08 3.50
C ALA A 260 -28.81 7.56 2.31
N SER A 261 -29.78 6.75 1.86
CA SER A 261 -30.75 7.19 0.85
C SER A 261 -31.72 8.25 1.37
N GLU A 262 -32.00 8.21 2.68
CA GLU A 262 -32.75 9.22 3.40
C GLU A 262 -31.91 9.66 4.60
N GLU A 263 -31.59 10.95 4.70
CA GLU A 263 -30.63 11.45 5.70
C GLU A 263 -31.24 11.65 7.08
N PHE A 264 -32.58 11.78 7.18
CA PHE A 264 -33.24 12.22 8.41
C PHE A 264 -34.75 11.94 8.42
N ASP A 265 -35.24 11.29 9.47
CA ASP A 265 -36.68 11.14 9.72
C ASP A 265 -37.20 12.29 10.60
N LEU A 266 -37.84 13.27 9.96
CA LEU A 266 -38.40 14.45 10.63
C LEU A 266 -39.59 14.11 11.55
N LEU A 267 -40.31 13.01 11.29
CA LEU A 267 -41.44 12.60 12.13
C LEU A 267 -40.95 12.05 13.47
N LEU A 268 -39.93 11.18 13.45
CA LEU A 268 -39.29 10.68 14.67
C LEU A 268 -38.61 11.81 15.46
N PHE A 269 -37.95 12.74 14.77
CA PHE A 269 -37.32 13.89 15.42
C PHE A 269 -38.36 14.80 16.11
N ASN A 270 -39.45 15.14 15.42
CA ASN A 270 -40.52 15.97 15.99
C ASN A 270 -41.26 15.25 17.13
N ALA A 271 -41.24 13.92 17.17
CA ALA A 271 -41.75 13.12 18.27
C ALA A 271 -40.79 13.01 19.48
N GLY A 272 -39.60 13.62 19.41
CA GLY A 272 -38.59 13.60 20.47
C GLY A 272 -37.67 12.37 20.46
N ASP A 273 -37.82 11.48 19.48
CA ASP A 273 -37.00 10.26 19.32
C ASP A 273 -35.77 10.55 18.45
N TYR A 274 -34.89 11.40 18.99
CA TYR A 274 -33.72 11.93 18.27
C TYR A 274 -32.75 10.83 17.85
N GLU A 275 -32.55 9.80 18.66
CA GLU A 275 -31.64 8.70 18.35
C GLU A 275 -32.13 7.92 17.13
N ARG A 276 -33.41 7.51 17.09
CA ARG A 276 -33.95 6.75 15.96
C ARG A 276 -34.08 7.57 14.69
N SER A 277 -34.22 8.89 14.79
CA SER A 277 -34.26 9.78 13.62
C SER A 277 -32.99 9.74 12.74
N VAL A 278 -31.88 9.20 13.26
CA VAL A 278 -30.58 9.08 12.56
C VAL A 278 -30.01 7.65 12.51
N VAL A 279 -30.74 6.63 12.99
CA VAL A 279 -30.24 5.23 12.99
C VAL A 279 -29.96 4.73 11.58
N GLU A 280 -30.88 4.94 10.63
CA GLU A 280 -30.68 4.49 9.24
C GLU A 280 -29.50 5.18 8.56
N LYS A 281 -29.23 6.43 8.96
CA LYS A 281 -28.05 7.17 8.54
C LYS A 281 -26.77 6.51 9.03
N ASN A 282 -26.69 6.22 10.32
CA ASN A 282 -25.51 5.59 10.92
C ASN A 282 -25.24 4.20 10.34
N ASP A 283 -26.28 3.37 10.17
CA ASP A 283 -26.19 2.02 9.59
C ASP A 283 -25.65 2.01 8.15
N SER A 284 -25.94 3.05 7.38
CA SER A 284 -25.51 3.17 5.97
C SER A 284 -24.09 3.75 5.88
N GLU A 285 -23.80 4.80 6.65
CA GLU A 285 -22.52 5.50 6.59
C GLU A 285 -21.37 4.72 7.22
N VAL A 286 -21.64 3.78 8.15
CA VAL A 286 -20.63 2.94 8.81
C VAL A 286 -19.74 2.17 7.82
N ILE A 287 -20.27 1.86 6.62
CA ILE A 287 -19.55 1.17 5.54
C ILE A 287 -18.26 1.90 5.16
N SER A 288 -18.24 3.24 5.15
CA SER A 288 -17.04 4.02 4.80
C SER A 288 -16.37 4.70 6.00
N LYS A 289 -16.59 4.22 7.23
CA LYS A 289 -15.95 4.83 8.42
C LYS A 289 -14.52 4.33 8.63
N VAL A 290 -14.34 3.01 8.79
CA VAL A 290 -13.07 2.41 9.22
C VAL A 290 -12.64 1.28 8.26
N LEU A 291 -11.36 1.24 7.94
CA LEU A 291 -10.70 0.18 7.19
C LEU A 291 -10.47 -1.05 8.08
N TYR A 292 -10.83 -2.25 7.58
CA TYR A 292 -10.68 -3.52 8.30
C TYR A 292 -11.30 -3.50 9.71
N PRO A 293 -12.63 -3.29 9.81
CA PRO A 293 -13.31 -3.36 11.10
C PRO A 293 -13.11 -4.74 11.73
N ASN A 294 -13.09 -4.79 13.08
CA ASN A 294 -12.91 -6.03 13.82
C ASN A 294 -14.01 -7.05 13.46
N ASP A 295 -13.62 -8.18 12.87
CA ASP A 295 -14.49 -9.22 12.35
C ASP A 295 -14.51 -10.50 13.21
N ALA A 296 -14.01 -10.42 14.45
CA ALA A 296 -14.15 -11.48 15.44
C ALA A 296 -15.63 -11.81 15.75
N PHE A 297 -16.53 -10.84 15.56
CA PHE A 297 -17.97 -10.97 15.82
C PHE A 297 -18.78 -10.94 14.51
N GLN A 298 -19.99 -11.50 14.55
CA GLN A 298 -20.86 -11.63 13.37
C GLN A 298 -21.19 -10.27 12.70
N ALA A 299 -21.40 -9.22 13.49
CA ALA A 299 -21.65 -7.87 12.98
C ALA A 299 -20.45 -7.32 12.18
N GLY A 300 -19.22 -7.60 12.63
CA GLY A 300 -18.00 -7.20 11.93
C GLY A 300 -17.81 -7.94 10.61
N LYS A 301 -18.12 -9.24 10.57
CA LYS A 301 -18.13 -10.04 9.33
C LYS A 301 -19.14 -9.49 8.33
N GLU A 302 -20.36 -9.19 8.78
CA GLU A 302 -21.37 -8.57 7.92
C GLU A 302 -20.90 -7.21 7.38
N LEU A 303 -20.33 -6.36 8.22
CA LEU A 303 -19.83 -5.05 7.81
C LEU A 303 -18.70 -5.16 6.78
N ARG A 304 -17.74 -6.06 6.98
CA ARG A 304 -16.64 -6.29 6.03
C ARG A 304 -17.14 -6.77 4.67
N LEU A 305 -18.12 -7.69 4.63
CA LEU A 305 -18.75 -8.10 3.36
C LEU A 305 -19.56 -6.95 2.73
N LYS A 306 -20.27 -6.15 3.52
CA LYS A 306 -20.95 -4.93 3.05
C LYS A 306 -19.98 -3.95 2.40
N GLN A 307 -18.83 -3.70 3.03
CA GLN A 307 -17.77 -2.86 2.48
C GLN A 307 -17.29 -3.37 1.12
N GLN A 308 -16.92 -4.64 1.05
CA GLN A 308 -16.45 -5.28 -0.18
C GLN A 308 -17.46 -5.15 -1.31
N TYR A 309 -18.71 -5.53 -1.06
CA TYR A 309 -19.75 -5.42 -2.07
C TYR A 309 -20.04 -3.96 -2.45
N PHE A 310 -20.13 -3.06 -1.48
CA PHE A 310 -20.44 -1.65 -1.70
C PHE A 310 -19.52 -1.00 -2.73
N PHE A 311 -18.20 -1.06 -2.52
CA PHE A 311 -17.27 -0.39 -3.42
C PHE A 311 -17.21 -1.11 -4.77
N VAL A 312 -17.37 -2.44 -4.80
CA VAL A 312 -17.42 -3.22 -6.04
C VAL A 312 -18.63 -2.82 -6.87
N ALA A 313 -19.83 -2.80 -6.29
CA ALA A 313 -21.06 -2.44 -6.99
C ALA A 313 -20.98 -1.02 -7.56
N CYS A 314 -20.50 -0.05 -6.77
CA CYS A 314 -20.28 1.31 -7.24
C CYS A 314 -19.28 1.37 -8.41
N SER A 315 -18.18 0.63 -8.30
CA SER A 315 -17.11 0.62 -9.31
C SER A 315 -17.56 -0.03 -10.62
N ILE A 316 -18.24 -1.18 -10.55
CA ILE A 316 -18.79 -1.86 -11.72
C ILE A 316 -19.84 -0.98 -12.42
N ALA A 317 -20.76 -0.37 -11.65
CA ALA A 317 -21.73 0.56 -12.21
C ALA A 317 -21.06 1.73 -12.94
N ASP A 318 -20.00 2.31 -12.37
CA ASP A 318 -19.27 3.40 -12.99
C ASP A 318 -18.48 2.98 -14.23
N ILE A 319 -17.86 1.79 -14.24
CA ILE A 319 -17.17 1.23 -15.41
C ILE A 319 -18.17 1.01 -16.55
N VAL A 320 -19.31 0.37 -16.27
CA VAL A 320 -20.38 0.13 -17.25
C VAL A 320 -20.95 1.45 -17.77
N ARG A 321 -21.21 2.43 -16.90
CA ARG A 321 -21.66 3.77 -17.29
C ARG A 321 -20.66 4.46 -18.22
N ARG A 322 -19.35 4.31 -18.00
CA ARG A 322 -18.30 4.89 -18.86
C ARG A 322 -18.28 4.22 -20.23
N TYR A 323 -18.41 2.89 -20.27
CA TYR A 323 -18.47 2.12 -21.52
C TYR A 323 -19.68 2.55 -22.37
N LEU A 324 -20.85 2.68 -21.74
CA LEU A 324 -22.11 3.08 -22.38
C LEU A 324 -22.12 4.50 -22.99
N LYS A 325 -21.10 5.32 -22.74
CA LYS A 325 -20.98 6.64 -23.39
C LYS A 325 -20.65 6.53 -24.88
N SER A 326 -19.93 5.49 -25.27
CA SER A 326 -19.42 5.31 -26.64
C SER A 326 -19.81 3.97 -27.25
N HIS A 327 -20.36 3.05 -26.46
CA HIS A 327 -20.66 1.68 -26.86
C HIS A 327 -22.06 1.25 -26.44
N THR A 328 -22.74 0.47 -27.27
CA THR A 328 -24.06 -0.10 -26.97
C THR A 328 -24.06 -1.63 -26.85
N ASP A 329 -23.05 -2.28 -27.42
CA ASP A 329 -22.86 -3.73 -27.41
C ASP A 329 -21.75 -4.11 -26.42
N PHE A 330 -21.97 -5.10 -25.56
CA PHE A 330 -21.01 -5.52 -24.54
C PHE A 330 -20.00 -6.58 -25.01
N ARG A 331 -20.13 -7.12 -26.22
CA ARG A 331 -19.17 -8.10 -26.76
C ARG A 331 -17.75 -7.56 -26.86
N ASP A 332 -17.59 -6.25 -27.07
CA ASP A 332 -16.28 -5.57 -27.10
C ASP A 332 -15.82 -5.05 -25.71
N PHE A 333 -16.60 -5.28 -24.66
CA PHE A 333 -16.29 -4.79 -23.31
C PHE A 333 -14.88 -5.20 -22.81
N PRO A 334 -14.41 -6.45 -23.00
CA PRO A 334 -13.07 -6.86 -22.55
C PRO A 334 -11.94 -6.17 -23.32
N ASN A 335 -12.20 -5.61 -24.50
CA ASN A 335 -11.24 -4.83 -25.28
C ASN A 335 -11.20 -3.36 -24.85
N LYS A 336 -12.14 -2.91 -24.01
CA LYS A 336 -12.23 -1.52 -23.51
C LYS A 336 -12.03 -1.40 -22.01
N ALA A 337 -12.25 -2.49 -21.26
CA ALA A 337 -12.05 -2.56 -19.81
C ALA A 337 -11.21 -3.77 -19.43
N ALA A 338 -10.13 -3.55 -18.67
CA ALA A 338 -9.44 -4.60 -17.92
C ALA A 338 -9.60 -4.30 -16.43
N ILE A 339 -10.09 -5.26 -15.64
CA ILE A 339 -10.35 -5.06 -14.21
C ILE A 339 -9.42 -5.97 -13.40
N GLN A 340 -8.55 -5.37 -12.60
CA GLN A 340 -7.64 -6.10 -11.72
C GLN A 340 -8.23 -6.23 -10.31
N LEU A 341 -8.35 -7.47 -9.85
CA LEU A 341 -8.73 -7.84 -8.49
C LEU A 341 -7.47 -7.91 -7.63
N ASN A 342 -7.28 -6.92 -6.75
CA ASN A 342 -6.16 -6.89 -5.82
C ASN A 342 -6.50 -7.65 -4.53
N ASP A 343 -6.03 -8.91 -4.44
CA ASP A 343 -6.44 -9.90 -3.45
C ASP A 343 -7.94 -10.27 -3.55
N THR A 344 -8.46 -10.99 -2.57
CA THR A 344 -9.82 -11.54 -2.54
C THR A 344 -10.91 -10.53 -2.20
N HIS A 345 -10.56 -9.37 -1.63
CA HIS A 345 -11.54 -8.36 -1.22
C HIS A 345 -12.51 -7.92 -2.35
N PRO A 346 -12.06 -7.65 -3.59
CA PRO A 346 -12.95 -7.33 -4.70
C PRO A 346 -13.50 -8.56 -5.45
N ALA A 347 -13.26 -9.81 -5.01
CA ALA A 347 -13.62 -11.01 -5.79
C ALA A 347 -15.12 -11.12 -6.11
N ILE A 348 -15.98 -10.49 -5.30
CA ILE A 348 -17.42 -10.40 -5.55
C ILE A 348 -17.76 -9.63 -6.85
N ALA A 349 -16.79 -8.90 -7.43
CA ALA A 349 -16.94 -8.21 -8.71
C ALA A 349 -17.26 -9.16 -9.87
N VAL A 350 -16.78 -10.41 -9.81
CA VAL A 350 -17.13 -11.45 -10.79
C VAL A 350 -18.65 -11.67 -10.80
N ALA A 351 -19.26 -11.87 -9.63
CA ALA A 351 -20.69 -12.10 -9.51
C ALA A 351 -21.51 -10.84 -9.79
N GLU A 352 -21.02 -9.65 -9.39
CA GLU A 352 -21.71 -8.38 -9.66
C GLU A 352 -21.72 -8.04 -11.16
N LEU A 353 -20.61 -8.25 -11.89
CA LEU A 353 -20.59 -8.03 -13.33
C LEU A 353 -21.53 -9.00 -14.05
N MET A 354 -21.56 -10.28 -13.63
CA MET A 354 -22.54 -11.25 -14.12
C MET A 354 -23.97 -10.81 -13.85
N ARG A 355 -24.26 -10.30 -12.64
CA ARG A 355 -25.60 -9.78 -12.29
C ARG A 355 -26.00 -8.65 -13.23
N VAL A 356 -25.12 -7.67 -13.45
CA VAL A 356 -25.38 -6.55 -14.37
C VAL A 356 -25.63 -7.07 -15.79
N PHE A 357 -24.78 -7.96 -16.30
CA PHE A 357 -24.91 -8.47 -17.66
C PHE A 357 -26.16 -9.32 -17.89
N VAL A 358 -26.47 -10.23 -16.98
CA VAL A 358 -27.61 -11.15 -17.11
C VAL A 358 -28.92 -10.44 -16.77
N ASP A 359 -28.99 -9.78 -15.62
CA ASP A 359 -30.25 -9.27 -15.10
C ASP A 359 -30.62 -7.92 -15.76
N GLU A 360 -29.65 -7.02 -15.94
CA GLU A 360 -29.91 -5.66 -16.47
C GLU A 360 -29.66 -5.53 -17.97
N LYS A 361 -28.58 -6.12 -18.49
CA LYS A 361 -28.22 -6.04 -19.92
C LYS A 361 -28.75 -7.20 -20.75
N ARG A 362 -29.39 -8.18 -20.10
CA ARG A 362 -30.11 -9.30 -20.74
C ARG A 362 -29.23 -10.14 -21.67
N LEU A 363 -27.93 -10.21 -21.38
CA LEU A 363 -27.00 -11.08 -22.11
C LEU A 363 -27.26 -12.55 -21.77
N PRO A 364 -27.14 -13.47 -22.74
CA PRO A 364 -27.13 -14.90 -22.46
C PRO A 364 -26.03 -15.25 -21.45
N TRP A 365 -26.30 -16.21 -20.57
CA TRP A 365 -25.39 -16.56 -19.47
C TRP A 365 -23.96 -16.87 -19.95
N ASP A 366 -23.82 -17.74 -20.95
CA ASP A 366 -22.50 -18.18 -21.42
C ASP A 366 -21.71 -17.04 -22.07
N GLU A 367 -22.40 -16.13 -22.77
CA GLU A 367 -21.80 -14.92 -23.33
C GLU A 367 -21.38 -13.94 -22.23
N ALA A 368 -22.24 -13.68 -21.25
CA ALA A 368 -21.95 -12.84 -20.09
C ALA A 368 -20.74 -13.37 -19.30
N PHE A 369 -20.65 -14.69 -19.09
CA PHE A 369 -19.55 -15.30 -18.36
C PHE A 369 -18.23 -15.26 -19.14
N ALA A 370 -18.26 -15.49 -20.47
CA ALA A 370 -17.08 -15.34 -21.31
C ALA A 370 -16.54 -13.90 -21.29
N ILE A 371 -17.41 -12.90 -21.42
CA ILE A 371 -17.04 -11.48 -21.32
C ILE A 371 -16.47 -11.17 -19.92
N THR A 372 -17.14 -11.65 -18.87
CA THR A 372 -16.70 -11.48 -17.48
C THR A 372 -15.30 -12.05 -17.27
N GLN A 373 -15.07 -13.32 -17.66
CA GLN A 373 -13.78 -13.98 -17.51
C GLN A 373 -12.67 -13.26 -18.28
N ALA A 374 -12.95 -12.80 -19.51
CA ALA A 374 -12.00 -12.06 -20.33
C ALA A 374 -11.68 -10.64 -19.80
N THR A 375 -12.50 -10.11 -18.90
CA THR A 375 -12.33 -8.76 -18.32
C THR A 375 -11.44 -8.77 -17.08
N PHE A 376 -11.49 -9.84 -16.28
CA PHE A 376 -10.85 -9.89 -14.95
C PHE A 376 -9.46 -10.54 -14.95
N GLY A 377 -8.53 -9.91 -14.25
CA GLY A 377 -7.29 -10.50 -13.76
C GLY A 377 -7.26 -10.52 -12.24
N TYR A 378 -6.68 -11.57 -11.63
CA TYR A 378 -6.60 -11.73 -10.17
C TYR A 378 -5.16 -11.80 -9.69
N THR A 379 -4.79 -10.95 -8.74
CA THR A 379 -3.49 -11.03 -8.04
C THR A 379 -3.69 -11.55 -6.63
N ASN A 380 -2.99 -12.63 -6.28
CA ASN A 380 -2.96 -13.15 -4.93
C ASN A 380 -1.75 -12.61 -4.15
N HIS A 381 -1.98 -12.21 -2.90
CA HIS A 381 -0.97 -11.61 -2.01
C HIS A 381 -0.71 -12.43 -0.73
N THR A 382 -1.22 -13.67 -0.64
CA THR A 382 -1.10 -14.49 0.57
C THR A 382 -1.04 -15.99 0.24
N LEU A 383 -0.09 -16.67 0.89
CA LEU A 383 0.02 -18.14 0.88
C LEU A 383 -0.69 -18.79 2.07
N LEU A 384 -1.08 -17.99 3.07
CA LEU A 384 -1.77 -18.49 4.26
C LEU A 384 -3.19 -18.90 3.88
N ALA A 385 -3.48 -20.21 3.94
CA ALA A 385 -4.79 -20.75 3.59
C ALA A 385 -5.90 -20.21 4.50
N GLU A 386 -5.57 -19.90 5.76
CA GLU A 386 -6.46 -19.25 6.72
C GLU A 386 -6.77 -17.78 6.37
N ALA A 387 -5.89 -17.11 5.61
CA ALA A 387 -6.07 -15.73 5.20
C ALA A 387 -6.86 -15.59 3.88
N MET A 388 -7.10 -16.71 3.17
CA MET A 388 -7.97 -16.71 2.00
C MET A 388 -9.44 -16.58 2.45
N GLU A 389 -10.09 -15.49 2.04
CA GLU A 389 -11.42 -15.15 2.53
C GLU A 389 -12.47 -16.23 2.19
N LYS A 390 -13.15 -16.70 3.25
CA LYS A 390 -14.31 -17.58 3.17
C LYS A 390 -15.47 -16.97 3.93
N TRP A 391 -16.63 -16.94 3.30
CA TRP A 391 -17.84 -16.35 3.91
C TRP A 391 -18.93 -17.40 4.10
N PRO A 392 -19.64 -17.41 5.24
CA PRO A 392 -20.81 -18.28 5.41
C PRO A 392 -21.84 -18.05 4.30
N ALA A 393 -22.34 -19.13 3.70
CA ALA A 393 -23.35 -19.04 2.64
C ALA A 393 -24.65 -18.39 3.16
N THR A 394 -25.00 -18.60 4.43
CA THR A 394 -26.15 -17.97 5.11
C THR A 394 -26.01 -16.45 5.22
N LEU A 395 -24.79 -15.94 5.36
CA LEU A 395 -24.54 -14.50 5.32
C LEU A 395 -24.78 -13.93 3.92
N PHE A 396 -24.32 -14.65 2.89
CA PHE A 396 -24.57 -14.32 1.50
C PHE A 396 -26.06 -14.37 1.15
N GLU A 397 -26.76 -15.41 1.57
CA GLU A 397 -28.19 -15.58 1.33
C GLU A 397 -28.99 -14.40 1.89
N ARG A 398 -28.67 -13.96 3.12
CA ARG A 398 -29.35 -12.83 3.74
C ARG A 398 -28.95 -11.49 3.10
N LEU A 399 -27.66 -11.27 2.82
CA LEU A 399 -27.15 -9.95 2.43
C LEU A 399 -27.19 -9.71 0.91
N LEU A 400 -26.85 -10.72 0.12
CA LEU A 400 -26.62 -10.69 -1.33
C LEU A 400 -27.26 -11.93 -2.01
N PRO A 401 -28.59 -12.13 -1.88
CA PRO A 401 -29.25 -13.38 -2.30
C PRO A 401 -29.05 -13.66 -3.79
N ARG A 402 -29.09 -12.62 -4.64
CA ARG A 402 -28.90 -12.79 -6.09
C ARG A 402 -27.47 -13.19 -6.46
N HIS A 403 -26.48 -12.65 -5.76
CA HIS A 403 -25.07 -13.01 -5.98
C HIS A 403 -24.81 -14.45 -5.57
N LEU A 404 -25.47 -14.94 -4.51
CA LEU A 404 -25.37 -16.33 -4.11
C LEU A 404 -25.88 -17.28 -5.20
N GLU A 405 -27.05 -16.99 -5.80
CA GLU A 405 -27.56 -17.77 -6.95
C GLU A 405 -26.57 -17.78 -8.12
N ILE A 406 -26.00 -16.63 -8.46
CA ILE A 406 -25.00 -16.50 -9.52
C ILE A 406 -23.75 -17.32 -9.21
N ILE A 407 -23.26 -17.27 -7.97
CA ILE A 407 -22.08 -18.04 -7.53
C ILE A 407 -22.35 -19.54 -7.60
N TYR A 408 -23.56 -19.99 -7.21
CA TYR A 408 -23.95 -21.38 -7.34
C TYR A 408 -24.03 -21.84 -8.79
N GLU A 409 -24.55 -21.01 -9.70
CA GLU A 409 -24.58 -21.32 -11.13
C GLU A 409 -23.16 -21.36 -11.74
N ILE A 410 -22.29 -20.41 -11.38
CA ILE A 410 -20.87 -20.46 -11.76
C ILE A 410 -20.23 -21.76 -11.26
N ASN A 411 -20.46 -22.11 -9.99
CA ASN A 411 -19.93 -23.34 -9.40
C ASN A 411 -20.44 -24.60 -10.12
N HIS A 412 -21.74 -24.67 -10.41
CA HIS A 412 -22.34 -25.82 -11.08
C HIS A 412 -21.72 -26.05 -12.47
N ARG A 413 -21.64 -25.00 -13.29
CA ARG A 413 -21.04 -25.07 -14.63
C ARG A 413 -19.54 -25.38 -14.57
N PHE A 414 -18.82 -24.77 -13.64
CA PHE A 414 -17.40 -25.03 -13.45
C PHE A 414 -17.12 -26.48 -13.02
N LEU A 415 -17.87 -26.99 -12.04
CA LEU A 415 -17.72 -28.38 -11.58
C LEU A 415 -18.07 -29.39 -12.68
N ARG A 416 -18.98 -29.05 -13.60
CA ARG A 416 -19.23 -29.88 -14.79
C ARG A 416 -18.00 -29.95 -15.69
N GLN A 417 -17.26 -28.85 -15.87
CA GLN A 417 -16.00 -28.85 -16.63
C GLN A 417 -14.92 -29.68 -15.92
N VAL A 418 -14.80 -29.55 -14.59
CA VAL A 418 -13.88 -30.36 -13.79
C VAL A 418 -14.20 -31.85 -13.94
N GLN A 419 -15.48 -32.23 -13.82
CA GLN A 419 -15.93 -33.62 -13.96
C GLN A 419 -15.66 -34.20 -15.35
N ILE A 420 -15.82 -33.41 -16.41
CA ILE A 420 -15.54 -33.85 -17.79
C ILE A 420 -14.03 -34.08 -17.99
N ARG A 421 -13.19 -33.20 -17.41
CA ARG A 421 -11.73 -33.27 -17.58
C ARG A 421 -11.08 -34.33 -16.68
N TYR A 422 -11.63 -34.54 -15.49
CA TYR A 422 -11.11 -35.47 -14.48
C TYR A 422 -12.22 -36.44 -14.04
N PRO A 423 -12.62 -37.38 -14.91
CA PRO A 423 -13.69 -38.31 -14.59
C PRO A 423 -13.33 -39.16 -13.37
N PHE A 424 -14.31 -39.34 -12.46
CA PHE A 424 -14.21 -40.11 -11.21
C PHE A 424 -13.33 -39.52 -10.09
N ASP A 425 -12.68 -38.36 -10.28
CA ASP A 425 -11.93 -37.66 -9.23
C ASP A 425 -12.84 -36.71 -8.41
N ASN A 426 -13.71 -37.31 -7.59
CA ASN A 426 -14.64 -36.56 -6.73
C ASN A 426 -13.92 -35.69 -5.67
N ASP A 427 -12.73 -36.10 -5.25
CA ASP A 427 -11.94 -35.37 -4.27
C ASP A 427 -11.43 -34.05 -4.86
N ARG A 428 -10.95 -34.06 -6.11
CA ARG A 428 -10.59 -32.84 -6.84
C ARG A 428 -11.79 -31.93 -7.06
N MET A 429 -12.96 -32.47 -7.41
CA MET A 429 -14.18 -31.67 -7.52
C MET A 429 -14.48 -30.93 -6.19
N ARG A 430 -14.37 -31.61 -5.05
CA ARG A 430 -14.54 -31.00 -3.74
C ARG A 430 -13.48 -29.92 -3.46
N ARG A 431 -12.20 -30.20 -3.76
CA ARG A 431 -11.10 -29.24 -3.58
C ARG A 431 -11.25 -28.00 -4.48
N MET A 432 -11.75 -28.13 -5.70
CA MET A 432 -11.87 -27.02 -6.65
C MET A 432 -13.20 -26.24 -6.56
N SER A 433 -14.26 -26.79 -5.95
CA SER A 433 -15.56 -26.10 -5.84
C SER A 433 -15.44 -24.67 -5.29
N LEU A 434 -16.34 -23.76 -5.68
CA LEU A 434 -16.44 -22.43 -5.08
C LEU A 434 -17.16 -22.49 -3.72
N VAL A 435 -17.88 -23.59 -3.46
CA VAL A 435 -18.60 -23.84 -2.22
C VAL A 435 -17.86 -24.90 -1.44
N GLU A 436 -17.50 -24.58 -0.19
CA GLU A 436 -16.99 -25.54 0.79
C GLU A 436 -18.20 -26.13 1.53
N GLU A 437 -18.38 -27.45 1.39
CA GLU A 437 -19.40 -28.21 2.11
C GLU A 437 -18.94 -28.51 3.54
N GLY A 438 -19.87 -28.56 4.49
CA GLY A 438 -19.61 -28.78 5.91
C GLY A 438 -20.85 -28.47 6.74
N PRO A 439 -20.74 -28.45 8.08
CA PRO A 439 -21.85 -28.05 8.96
C PRO A 439 -22.38 -26.66 8.62
N ASP A 440 -21.47 -25.73 8.33
CA ASP A 440 -21.75 -24.43 7.75
C ASP A 440 -21.13 -24.33 6.36
N LYS A 441 -21.96 -24.22 5.32
CA LYS A 441 -21.47 -24.00 3.95
C LYS A 441 -20.75 -22.66 3.85
N LYS A 442 -19.62 -22.62 3.15
CA LYS A 442 -18.85 -21.39 2.93
C LYS A 442 -18.56 -21.13 1.45
N ILE A 443 -18.55 -19.87 1.06
CA ILE A 443 -18.15 -19.41 -0.26
C ILE A 443 -16.65 -19.08 -0.23
N ARG A 444 -15.88 -19.70 -1.12
CA ARG A 444 -14.42 -19.53 -1.24
C ARG A 444 -14.10 -18.43 -2.25
N MET A 445 -13.76 -17.24 -1.76
CA MET A 445 -13.61 -16.06 -2.63
C MET A 445 -12.41 -16.14 -3.56
N ALA A 446 -11.30 -16.75 -3.11
CA ALA A 446 -10.15 -17.03 -3.97
C ALA A 446 -10.53 -17.91 -5.17
N HIS A 447 -11.42 -18.89 -4.98
CA HIS A 447 -11.85 -19.78 -6.05
C HIS A 447 -12.77 -19.05 -7.03
N LEU A 448 -13.66 -18.19 -6.53
CA LEU A 448 -14.48 -17.31 -7.37
C LEU A 448 -13.60 -16.39 -8.23
N ALA A 449 -12.55 -15.79 -7.65
CA ALA A 449 -11.62 -14.93 -8.38
C ALA A 449 -10.85 -15.71 -9.47
N VAL A 450 -10.33 -16.90 -9.15
CA VAL A 450 -9.59 -17.75 -10.11
C VAL A 450 -10.49 -18.19 -11.28
N VAL A 451 -11.69 -18.70 -10.99
CA VAL A 451 -12.64 -19.17 -12.02
C VAL A 451 -13.17 -18.02 -12.86
N GLY A 452 -13.39 -16.86 -12.23
CA GLY A 452 -13.90 -15.65 -12.88
C GLY A 452 -12.86 -14.82 -13.63
N SER A 453 -11.58 -15.23 -13.68
CA SER A 453 -10.50 -14.45 -14.29
C SER A 453 -9.79 -15.21 -15.41
N HIS A 454 -9.32 -14.48 -16.42
CA HIS A 454 -8.49 -15.02 -17.50
C HIS A 454 -7.01 -15.14 -17.11
N SER A 455 -6.58 -14.47 -16.03
CA SER A 455 -5.21 -14.48 -15.55
C SER A 455 -5.15 -14.45 -14.02
N VAL A 456 -4.24 -15.24 -13.45
CA VAL A 456 -3.95 -15.31 -12.02
C VAL A 456 -2.46 -15.11 -11.83
N ASN A 457 -2.05 -14.21 -10.96
CA ASN A 457 -0.63 -13.98 -10.70
C ASN A 457 -0.25 -13.91 -9.23
N GLY A 458 0.95 -14.42 -8.93
CA GLY A 458 1.65 -14.13 -7.68
C GLY A 458 2.51 -12.87 -7.80
N VAL A 459 3.17 -12.52 -6.69
CA VAL A 459 3.79 -11.19 -6.47
C VAL A 459 5.30 -11.22 -6.25
N ALA A 460 5.88 -12.41 -6.37
CA ALA A 460 7.30 -12.74 -6.41
C ALA A 460 7.41 -14.14 -7.05
N GLU A 461 8.58 -14.49 -7.58
CA GLU A 461 8.77 -15.77 -8.27
C GLU A 461 8.53 -16.96 -7.34
N LEU A 462 9.18 -16.98 -6.16
CA LEU A 462 8.99 -18.02 -5.14
C LEU A 462 7.51 -18.13 -4.72
N HIS A 463 6.86 -16.99 -4.48
CA HIS A 463 5.43 -16.97 -4.12
C HIS A 463 4.54 -17.55 -5.21
N SER A 464 4.79 -17.19 -6.47
CA SER A 464 4.03 -17.71 -7.60
C SER A 464 4.19 -19.23 -7.73
N ASN A 465 5.38 -19.75 -7.46
CA ASN A 465 5.64 -21.20 -7.46
C ASN A 465 4.95 -21.90 -6.27
N LEU A 466 4.99 -21.31 -5.07
CA LEU A 466 4.27 -21.85 -3.90
C LEU A 466 2.75 -21.79 -4.08
N LEU A 467 2.22 -20.75 -4.73
CA LEU A 467 0.80 -20.64 -5.06
C LEU A 467 0.36 -21.81 -5.97
N LYS A 468 1.16 -22.13 -6.99
CA LYS A 468 0.89 -23.27 -7.90
C LYS A 468 1.09 -24.62 -7.22
N ARG A 469 2.07 -24.76 -6.33
CA ARG A 469 2.44 -26.04 -5.72
C ARG A 469 1.55 -26.40 -4.53
N ASP A 470 1.31 -25.44 -3.63
CA ASP A 470 0.82 -25.73 -2.28
C ASP A 470 -0.60 -25.19 -2.03
N VAL A 471 -1.03 -24.14 -2.75
CA VAL A 471 -2.28 -23.42 -2.45
C VAL A 471 -3.37 -23.71 -3.47
N LEU A 472 -3.07 -23.62 -4.77
CA LEU A 472 -4.01 -23.82 -5.87
C LEU A 472 -3.53 -24.86 -6.90
N PRO A 473 -3.02 -26.04 -6.48
CA PRO A 473 -2.42 -27.01 -7.40
C PRO A 473 -3.40 -27.54 -8.45
N ASP A 474 -4.62 -27.91 -8.04
CA ASP A 474 -5.61 -28.44 -8.97
C ASP A 474 -6.01 -27.40 -10.04
N PHE A 475 -6.05 -26.10 -9.68
CA PHE A 475 -6.32 -25.02 -10.63
C PHE A 475 -5.13 -24.75 -11.56
N ALA A 476 -3.91 -24.77 -11.04
CA ALA A 476 -2.69 -24.59 -11.83
C ALA A 476 -2.49 -25.74 -12.83
N GLU A 477 -2.90 -26.96 -12.49
CA GLU A 477 -2.89 -28.10 -13.40
C GLU A 477 -3.98 -27.99 -14.49
N MET A 478 -5.18 -27.52 -14.12
CA MET A 478 -6.28 -27.36 -15.08
C MET A 478 -6.05 -26.17 -16.02
N PHE A 479 -5.46 -25.08 -15.55
CA PHE A 479 -5.29 -23.83 -16.30
C PHE A 479 -3.85 -23.30 -16.23
N PRO A 480 -2.83 -24.08 -16.66
CA PRO A 480 -1.43 -23.71 -16.49
C PRO A 480 -1.07 -22.37 -17.13
N GLU A 481 -1.69 -22.04 -18.26
CA GLU A 481 -1.48 -20.80 -19.02
C GLU A 481 -2.01 -19.55 -18.30
N ARG A 482 -2.94 -19.70 -17.34
CA ARG A 482 -3.50 -18.57 -16.59
C ARG A 482 -2.58 -18.10 -15.48
N PHE A 483 -1.75 -18.98 -14.93
CA PHE A 483 -0.92 -18.71 -13.75
C PHE A 483 0.46 -18.14 -14.12
N ASN A 484 0.73 -16.89 -13.76
CA ASN A 484 1.99 -16.21 -14.01
C ASN A 484 2.55 -15.48 -12.77
N ASN A 485 3.68 -14.81 -12.93
CA ASN A 485 4.31 -14.00 -11.90
C ASN A 485 4.36 -12.52 -12.34
N LYS A 486 4.12 -11.61 -11.40
CA LYS A 486 4.42 -10.20 -11.53
C LYS A 486 5.07 -9.75 -10.23
N THR A 487 6.39 -9.87 -10.14
CA THR A 487 7.15 -9.43 -8.97
C THR A 487 6.79 -7.97 -8.65
N ASN A 488 6.48 -7.70 -7.38
CA ASN A 488 6.14 -6.35 -6.94
C ASN A 488 7.25 -5.33 -7.25
N GLY A 489 6.89 -4.05 -7.11
CA GLY A 489 7.84 -2.96 -7.21
C GLY A 489 7.37 -1.74 -6.43
N VAL A 490 8.27 -0.77 -6.27
CA VAL A 490 8.00 0.51 -5.61
C VAL A 490 8.38 1.67 -6.51
N THR A 491 7.67 2.79 -6.38
CA THR A 491 7.93 3.97 -7.21
C THR A 491 9.22 4.69 -6.77
N PRO A 492 10.21 4.90 -7.67
CA PRO A 492 11.41 5.67 -7.37
C PRO A 492 11.15 7.16 -7.16
N ARG A 493 9.99 7.68 -7.57
CA ARG A 493 9.63 9.09 -7.34
C ARG A 493 9.47 9.36 -5.85
N ARG A 494 8.64 8.57 -5.16
CA ARG A 494 8.44 8.73 -3.73
C ARG A 494 9.62 8.22 -2.91
N TRP A 495 10.08 7.00 -3.22
CA TRP A 495 11.00 6.25 -2.35
C TRP A 495 12.48 6.50 -2.61
N LEU A 496 12.82 7.40 -3.54
CA LEU A 496 14.20 7.83 -3.76
C LEU A 496 14.26 9.33 -4.07
N SER A 497 13.54 9.80 -5.09
CA SER A 497 13.59 11.21 -5.53
C SER A 497 13.08 12.18 -4.46
N TRP A 498 11.94 11.86 -3.85
CA TRP A 498 11.30 12.66 -2.80
C TRP A 498 11.87 12.37 -1.42
N SER A 499 11.94 11.10 -1.01
CA SER A 499 12.35 10.74 0.36
C SER A 499 13.84 10.95 0.62
N ASN A 500 14.69 10.89 -0.41
CA ASN A 500 16.14 11.03 -0.27
C ASN A 500 16.73 11.98 -1.31
N PRO A 501 16.37 13.28 -1.26
CA PRO A 501 16.74 14.25 -2.28
C PRO A 501 18.27 14.45 -2.37
N ARG A 502 19.01 14.20 -1.28
CA ARG A 502 20.48 14.24 -1.28
C ARG A 502 21.07 13.12 -2.12
N LEU A 503 20.59 11.88 -1.94
CA LEU A 503 21.03 10.74 -2.75
C LEU A 503 20.58 10.91 -4.21
N ALA A 504 19.35 11.36 -4.44
CA ALA A 504 18.84 11.63 -5.78
C ALA A 504 19.72 12.65 -6.52
N LYS A 505 20.12 13.75 -5.87
CA LYS A 505 21.06 14.74 -6.43
C LYS A 505 22.44 14.15 -6.71
N LEU A 506 22.98 13.33 -5.80
CA LEU A 506 24.26 12.66 -5.98
C LEU A 506 24.24 11.72 -7.19
N ILE A 507 23.22 10.88 -7.31
CA ILE A 507 23.01 9.98 -8.46
C ILE A 507 22.91 10.80 -9.75
N THR A 508 22.04 11.81 -9.78
CA THR A 508 21.85 12.66 -10.96
C THR A 508 23.13 13.36 -11.40
N SER A 509 23.98 13.80 -10.46
CA SER A 509 25.27 14.43 -10.76
C SER A 509 26.29 13.50 -11.43
N ARG A 510 26.08 12.18 -11.37
CA ARG A 510 27.00 11.17 -11.92
C ARG A 510 26.46 10.50 -13.19
N ILE A 511 25.15 10.22 -13.23
CA ILE A 511 24.56 9.42 -14.32
C ILE A 511 23.42 10.11 -15.07
N GLY A 512 23.11 11.38 -14.74
CA GLY A 512 21.99 12.13 -15.34
C GLY A 512 20.65 11.85 -14.64
N GLY A 513 19.57 12.50 -15.09
CA GLY A 513 18.25 12.45 -14.42
C GLY A 513 17.28 11.37 -14.93
N GLU A 514 17.65 10.62 -15.97
CA GLU A 514 16.76 9.66 -16.66
C GLU A 514 16.33 8.48 -15.76
N TRP A 515 17.10 8.19 -14.71
CA TRP A 515 16.82 7.09 -13.78
C TRP A 515 15.48 7.21 -13.05
N ALA A 516 14.90 8.40 -12.94
CA ALA A 516 13.63 8.64 -12.26
C ALA A 516 12.43 7.93 -12.95
N THR A 517 12.56 7.66 -14.26
CA THR A 517 11.57 6.95 -15.10
C THR A 517 12.12 5.65 -15.72
N ASP A 518 13.43 5.43 -15.62
CA ASP A 518 14.11 4.20 -16.06
C ASP A 518 15.11 3.75 -15.00
N LEU A 519 14.62 3.05 -13.97
CA LEU A 519 15.42 2.75 -12.78
C LEU A 519 16.60 1.80 -13.06
N ASP A 520 16.59 1.07 -14.18
CA ASP A 520 17.69 0.20 -14.58
C ASP A 520 18.98 0.99 -14.87
N GLN A 521 18.88 2.30 -15.14
CA GLN A 521 20.03 3.20 -15.27
C GLN A 521 20.90 3.26 -14.01
N LEU A 522 20.37 2.89 -12.83
CA LEU A 522 21.16 2.83 -11.59
C LEU A 522 22.33 1.84 -11.69
N GLN A 523 22.30 0.86 -12.59
CA GLN A 523 23.43 -0.06 -12.80
C GLN A 523 24.74 0.66 -13.15
N LYS A 524 24.65 1.86 -13.75
CA LYS A 524 25.80 2.74 -14.02
C LYS A 524 26.56 3.18 -12.76
N LEU A 525 25.96 3.04 -11.57
CA LEU A 525 26.60 3.33 -10.28
C LEU A 525 27.53 2.19 -9.82
N ALA A 526 27.37 0.96 -10.31
CA ALA A 526 28.19 -0.18 -9.91
C ALA A 526 29.71 0.08 -10.02
N PRO A 527 30.26 0.60 -11.13
CA PRO A 527 31.69 0.92 -11.21
C PRO A 527 32.10 2.07 -10.27
N LEU A 528 31.18 2.96 -9.89
CA LEU A 528 31.46 4.06 -8.96
C LEU A 528 31.62 3.57 -7.51
N ALA A 529 31.27 2.32 -7.20
CA ALA A 529 31.62 1.71 -5.92
C ALA A 529 33.14 1.72 -5.68
N GLU A 530 33.96 1.69 -6.75
CA GLU A 530 35.41 1.75 -6.67
C GLU A 530 35.99 3.18 -6.66
N ASP A 531 35.18 4.20 -6.92
CA ASP A 531 35.58 5.61 -6.78
C ASP A 531 35.52 6.06 -5.30
N ALA A 532 36.68 6.42 -4.74
CA ALA A 532 36.81 6.87 -3.36
C ALA A 532 36.05 8.16 -3.05
N GLU A 533 36.00 9.11 -3.98
CA GLU A 533 35.26 10.36 -3.80
C GLU A 533 33.75 10.12 -3.83
N PHE A 534 33.29 9.23 -4.72
CA PHE A 534 31.88 8.83 -4.73
C PHE A 534 31.49 8.08 -3.45
N ARG A 535 32.30 7.13 -2.96
CA ARG A 535 32.06 6.44 -1.68
C ARG A 535 31.93 7.44 -0.53
N LYS A 536 32.85 8.40 -0.43
CA LYS A 536 32.83 9.42 0.61
C LYS A 536 31.56 10.27 0.55
N ALA A 537 31.18 10.73 -0.64
CA ALA A 537 29.95 11.50 -0.83
C ALA A 537 28.69 10.68 -0.47
N PHE A 538 28.64 9.41 -0.87
CA PHE A 538 27.53 8.50 -0.56
C PHE A 538 27.39 8.26 0.96
N ALA A 539 28.50 7.99 1.65
CA ALA A 539 28.51 7.80 3.10
C ALA A 539 28.07 9.07 3.85
N GLU A 540 28.48 10.25 3.39
CA GLU A 540 28.06 11.51 3.98
C GLU A 540 26.55 11.75 3.82
N VAL A 541 25.96 11.39 2.67
CA VAL A 541 24.50 11.43 2.49
C VAL A 541 23.79 10.56 3.52
N LYS A 542 24.23 9.31 3.72
CA LYS A 542 23.65 8.40 4.73
C LYS A 542 23.75 9.00 6.14
N LYS A 543 24.92 9.54 6.50
CA LYS A 543 25.16 10.18 7.81
C LYS A 543 24.23 11.36 8.06
N GLN A 544 24.05 12.23 7.07
CA GLN A 544 23.14 13.38 7.18
C GLN A 544 21.69 12.93 7.36
N ASN A 545 21.26 11.91 6.61
CA ASN A 545 19.91 11.36 6.77
C ASN A 545 19.70 10.76 8.18
N LYS A 546 20.71 10.09 8.75
CA LYS A 546 20.68 9.60 10.13
C LYS A 546 20.57 10.71 11.16
N GLN A 547 21.32 11.80 10.96
CA GLN A 547 21.24 12.98 11.82
C GLN A 547 19.86 13.66 11.75
N ASP A 548 19.28 13.76 10.55
CA ASP A 548 17.94 14.31 10.34
C ASP A 548 16.88 13.47 11.06
N LEU A 549 16.97 12.13 10.95
CA LEU A 549 16.07 11.21 11.65
C LEU A 549 16.25 11.30 13.18
N ALA A 550 17.50 11.33 13.66
CA ALA A 550 17.79 11.42 15.10
C ALA A 550 17.22 12.72 15.70
N ARG A 551 17.35 13.85 15.00
CA ARG A 551 16.72 15.13 15.43
C ARG A 551 15.21 15.03 15.46
N TYR A 552 14.60 14.51 14.39
CA TYR A 552 13.15 14.34 14.34
C TYR A 552 12.63 13.46 15.49
N LEU A 553 13.28 12.30 15.74
CA LEU A 553 12.87 11.39 16.81
C LEU A 553 13.16 11.92 18.21
N ARG A 554 14.18 12.78 18.38
CA ARG A 554 14.38 13.53 19.62
C ARG A 554 13.20 14.46 19.88
N ASP A 555 12.75 15.20 18.86
CA ASP A 555 11.67 16.17 18.99
C ASP A 555 10.30 15.49 19.18
N THR A 556 10.05 14.35 18.52
CA THR A 556 8.74 13.68 18.56
C THR A 556 8.62 12.57 19.59
N CYS A 557 9.73 11.92 19.94
CA CYS A 557 9.74 10.75 20.84
C CYS A 557 10.58 10.98 22.10
N GLN A 558 11.26 12.12 22.24
CA GLN A 558 12.10 12.47 23.39
C GLN A 558 13.24 11.47 23.66
N VAL A 559 13.71 10.79 22.61
CA VAL A 559 14.86 9.86 22.69
C VAL A 559 16.01 10.39 21.86
N ASP A 560 17.18 10.53 22.49
CA ASP A 560 18.39 10.97 21.80
C ASP A 560 19.16 9.77 21.22
N LEU A 561 19.11 9.61 19.90
CA LEU A 561 19.74 8.50 19.20
C LEU A 561 21.15 8.87 18.74
N ASN A 562 22.11 7.96 18.91
CA ASN A 562 23.48 8.14 18.41
C ASN A 562 23.52 7.95 16.87
N PRO A 563 23.71 9.01 16.05
CA PRO A 563 23.71 8.87 14.59
C PRO A 563 24.97 8.17 14.04
N ASN A 564 25.98 7.89 14.87
CA ASN A 564 27.16 7.12 14.48
C ASN A 564 27.01 5.61 14.73
N ALA A 565 25.95 5.19 15.44
CA ALA A 565 25.61 3.78 15.63
C ALA A 565 24.98 3.18 14.38
N ILE A 566 25.00 1.85 14.22
CA ILE A 566 24.23 1.17 13.17
C ILE A 566 22.75 1.42 13.41
N PHE A 567 22.04 1.97 12.43
CA PHE A 567 20.57 2.04 12.46
C PHE A 567 20.00 0.74 11.90
N ASP A 568 19.64 -0.15 12.82
CA ASP A 568 19.10 -1.48 12.57
C ASP A 568 17.56 -1.45 12.67
N VAL A 569 16.88 -1.61 11.53
CA VAL A 569 15.49 -1.16 11.38
C VAL A 569 14.55 -2.27 10.94
N GLN A 570 13.49 -2.46 11.71
CA GLN A 570 12.38 -3.36 11.41
C GLN A 570 11.03 -2.60 11.39
N ILE A 571 10.70 -2.01 10.24
CA ILE A 571 9.41 -1.33 10.02
C ILE A 571 8.48 -2.13 9.10
N LYS A 572 7.42 -2.69 9.69
CA LYS A 572 6.38 -3.47 8.99
C LYS A 572 5.22 -3.71 9.95
N ARG A 573 4.07 -4.14 9.43
CA ARG A 573 2.93 -4.56 10.27
C ARG A 573 3.41 -5.54 11.35
N LEU A 574 2.85 -5.43 12.55
CA LEU A 574 3.21 -6.35 13.61
C LEU A 574 2.45 -7.66 13.43
N HIS A 575 3.18 -8.77 13.30
CA HIS A 575 2.62 -10.11 13.13
C HIS A 575 3.67 -11.14 13.54
N GLU A 576 3.25 -12.23 14.18
CA GLU A 576 4.16 -13.31 14.62
C GLU A 576 5.08 -13.84 13.50
N TYR A 577 4.57 -14.09 12.28
CA TYR A 577 5.40 -14.58 11.16
C TYR A 577 6.46 -13.58 10.67
N LYS A 578 6.31 -12.29 10.97
CA LYS A 578 7.27 -11.22 10.65
C LYS A 578 8.39 -11.11 11.70
N ARG A 579 8.25 -11.86 12.80
CA ARG A 579 9.26 -12.16 13.81
C ARG A 579 9.93 -10.95 14.45
N GLN A 580 9.17 -9.87 14.74
CA GLN A 580 9.67 -8.81 15.64
C GLN A 580 10.10 -9.37 17.00
N LEU A 581 9.45 -10.46 17.45
CA LEU A 581 9.84 -11.17 18.67
C LEU A 581 11.21 -11.86 18.57
N LEU A 582 11.63 -12.35 17.39
CA LEU A 582 12.99 -12.87 17.18
C LEU A 582 14.05 -11.77 17.34
N ASN A 583 13.78 -10.60 16.77
CA ASN A 583 14.64 -9.43 16.94
C ASN A 583 14.70 -9.00 18.42
N ALA A 584 13.55 -8.93 19.10
CA ALA A 584 13.49 -8.63 20.53
C ALA A 584 14.30 -9.63 21.38
N LEU A 585 14.22 -10.93 21.10
CA LEU A 585 15.03 -11.97 21.77
C LEU A 585 16.54 -11.74 21.55
N HIS A 586 16.94 -11.40 20.32
CA HIS A 586 18.34 -11.10 20.01
C HIS A 586 18.83 -9.87 20.77
N ILE A 587 18.02 -8.80 20.84
CA ILE A 587 18.37 -7.58 21.58
C ILE A 587 18.62 -7.89 23.06
N VAL A 588 17.76 -8.70 23.69
CA VAL A 588 17.95 -9.11 25.09
C VAL A 588 19.26 -9.89 25.25
N SER A 589 19.51 -10.87 24.38
CA SER A 589 20.76 -11.64 24.41
C SER A 589 22.00 -10.76 24.23
N LEU A 590 21.95 -9.80 23.30
CA LEU A 590 23.04 -8.88 23.01
C LEU A 590 23.30 -7.92 24.18
N TRP A 591 22.24 -7.39 24.81
CA TRP A 591 22.34 -6.55 26.00
C TRP A 591 22.95 -7.31 27.20
N MET A 592 22.54 -8.57 27.44
CA MET A 592 23.12 -9.39 28.49
C MET A 592 24.62 -9.65 28.28
N LYS A 593 25.06 -9.88 27.03
CA LYS A 593 26.48 -9.99 26.69
C LYS A 593 27.23 -8.68 26.93
N ALA A 594 26.68 -7.56 26.47
CA ALA A 594 27.27 -6.23 26.66
C ALA A 594 27.41 -5.87 28.15
N ARG A 595 26.45 -6.28 28.98
CA ARG A 595 26.48 -6.08 30.44
C ARG A 595 27.58 -6.88 31.15
N ARG A 596 27.94 -8.06 30.62
CA ARG A 596 29.02 -8.91 31.14
C ARG A 596 30.37 -8.42 30.66
N ASP A 597 30.45 -8.06 29.38
CA ASP A 597 31.65 -7.54 28.75
C ASP A 597 31.24 -6.58 27.60
N PRO A 598 31.36 -5.25 27.82
CA PRO A 598 31.02 -4.25 26.81
C PRO A 598 31.85 -4.37 25.52
N SER A 599 33.03 -5.00 25.57
CA SER A 599 33.89 -5.17 24.39
C SER A 599 33.30 -6.13 23.35
N THR A 600 32.31 -6.95 23.76
CA THR A 600 31.55 -7.83 22.86
C THR A 600 30.71 -7.04 21.84
N ILE A 601 30.40 -5.77 22.14
CA ILE A 601 29.71 -4.89 21.20
C ILE A 601 30.73 -4.29 20.23
N VAL A 602 30.86 -4.96 19.09
CA VAL A 602 31.78 -4.59 18.02
C VAL A 602 31.49 -3.16 17.54
N ALA A 603 30.23 -2.82 17.28
CA ALA A 603 29.81 -1.48 16.87
C ALA A 603 28.54 -1.07 17.62
N PRO A 604 28.39 0.19 18.06
CA PRO A 604 27.15 0.68 18.68
C PRO A 604 25.95 0.48 17.77
N ARG A 605 24.76 0.24 18.35
CA ARG A 605 23.53 -0.02 17.59
C ARG A 605 22.32 0.71 18.13
N VAL A 606 21.47 1.13 17.21
CA VAL A 606 20.14 1.65 17.45
C VAL A 606 19.15 0.74 16.74
N PHE A 607 18.34 0.02 17.51
CA PHE A 607 17.25 -0.81 16.99
C PHE A 607 15.97 0.02 16.89
N LEU A 608 15.47 0.21 15.67
CA LEU A 608 14.23 0.95 15.41
C LEU A 608 13.12 0.00 14.97
N PHE A 609 12.05 -0.01 15.75
CA PHE A 609 10.80 -0.68 15.38
C PHE A 609 9.76 0.35 14.94
N GLY A 610 8.92 -0.02 14.00
CA GLY A 610 7.76 0.77 13.59
C GLY A 610 6.69 -0.14 13.03
N ALA A 611 5.63 -0.35 13.81
CA ALA A 611 4.64 -1.36 13.50
C ALA A 611 3.30 -1.05 14.16
N LYS A 612 2.20 -1.45 13.50
CA LYS A 612 0.84 -1.47 14.07
C LYS A 612 0.38 -2.91 14.21
N ALA A 613 -0.19 -3.26 15.36
CA ALA A 613 -0.91 -4.51 15.57
C ALA A 613 -2.39 -4.33 15.21
N ALA A 614 -3.05 -5.35 14.68
CA ALA A 614 -4.51 -5.28 14.49
C ALA A 614 -5.21 -5.16 15.86
N PRO A 615 -6.34 -4.44 15.98
CA PRO A 615 -6.93 -4.14 17.30
C PRO A 615 -7.28 -5.39 18.12
N GLY A 616 -7.70 -6.47 17.46
CA GLY A 616 -8.06 -7.75 18.08
C GLY A 616 -6.91 -8.75 18.21
N TYR A 617 -5.68 -8.42 17.79
CA TYR A 617 -4.55 -9.36 17.81
C TYR A 617 -3.73 -9.18 19.10
N HIS A 618 -4.09 -9.95 20.12
CA HIS A 618 -3.55 -9.80 21.48
C HIS A 618 -2.04 -10.08 21.55
N GLU A 619 -1.58 -11.18 20.96
CA GLU A 619 -0.16 -11.60 20.97
C GLU A 619 0.72 -10.55 20.29
N ALA A 620 0.24 -9.97 19.18
CA ALA A 620 0.90 -8.87 18.52
C ALA A 620 1.02 -7.65 19.46
N LYS A 621 -0.07 -7.21 20.10
CA LYS A 621 -0.01 -6.10 21.06
C LYS A 621 0.94 -6.40 22.23
N LEU A 622 1.01 -7.65 22.67
CA LEU A 622 1.91 -8.08 23.74
C LEU A 622 3.39 -8.01 23.31
N ILE A 623 3.71 -8.32 22.04
CA ILE A 623 5.06 -8.13 21.47
C ILE A 623 5.43 -6.64 21.46
N ILE A 624 4.51 -5.72 21.12
CA ILE A 624 4.76 -4.26 21.21
C ILE A 624 5.11 -3.88 22.65
N ARG A 625 4.32 -4.36 23.62
CA ARG A 625 4.55 -4.09 25.03
C ARG A 625 5.91 -4.60 25.51
N LEU A 626 6.30 -5.79 25.06
CA LEU A 626 7.61 -6.37 25.36
C LEU A 626 8.74 -5.52 24.78
N ILE A 627 8.66 -5.09 23.51
CA ILE A 627 9.69 -4.26 22.88
C ILE A 627 9.87 -2.94 23.65
N ASN A 628 8.78 -2.30 24.09
CA ASN A 628 8.86 -1.08 24.90
C ASN A 628 9.49 -1.35 26.29
N GLY A 629 9.14 -2.46 26.95
CA GLY A 629 9.78 -2.84 28.22
C GLY A 629 11.28 -3.15 28.06
N ILE A 630 11.68 -3.78 26.96
CA ILE A 630 13.09 -3.97 26.61
C ILE A 630 13.76 -2.62 26.38
N ALA A 631 13.11 -1.69 25.68
CA ALA A 631 13.65 -0.37 25.41
C ALA A 631 13.92 0.45 26.68
N GLU A 632 13.02 0.41 27.67
CA GLU A 632 13.21 1.07 28.97
C GLU A 632 14.51 0.61 29.66
N VAL A 633 14.74 -0.71 29.71
CA VAL A 633 15.92 -1.31 30.33
C VAL A 633 17.18 -1.09 29.51
N VAL A 634 17.14 -1.33 28.20
CA VAL A 634 18.34 -1.23 27.35
C VAL A 634 18.82 0.22 27.27
N ASN A 635 17.90 1.17 27.17
CA ASN A 635 18.24 2.58 27.05
C ASN A 635 18.80 3.17 28.35
N SER A 636 18.44 2.65 29.54
CA SER A 636 19.03 3.12 30.81
C SER A 636 20.53 2.87 30.89
N ASP A 637 21.00 1.81 30.22
CA ASP A 637 22.39 1.35 30.22
C ASP A 637 23.10 1.65 28.88
N ALA A 638 22.51 2.49 28.03
CA ALA A 638 23.01 2.78 26.68
C ALA A 638 24.43 3.35 26.67
N GLY A 639 24.78 4.16 27.68
CA GLY A 639 26.14 4.73 27.81
C GLY A 639 27.23 3.69 28.04
N THR A 640 26.89 2.54 28.63
CA THR A 640 27.83 1.43 28.88
C THR A 640 27.79 0.39 27.78
N THR A 641 26.60 0.04 27.31
CA THR A 641 26.43 -1.06 26.35
C THR A 641 26.57 -0.61 24.89
N GLY A 642 26.38 0.68 24.59
CA GLY A 642 26.33 1.19 23.23
C GLY A 642 25.09 0.74 22.44
N LEU A 643 24.07 0.21 23.13
CA LEU A 643 22.82 -0.26 22.54
C LEU A 643 21.68 0.71 22.86
N GLN A 644 20.83 0.98 21.88
CA GLN A 644 19.60 1.74 22.05
C GLN A 644 18.46 1.03 21.32
N VAL A 645 17.25 1.13 21.85
CA VAL A 645 16.03 0.57 21.26
C VAL A 645 14.95 1.64 21.27
N LEU A 646 14.25 1.80 20.15
CA LEU A 646 13.11 2.70 20.06
C LEU A 646 11.99 2.08 19.24
N PHE A 647 10.81 1.98 19.85
CA PHE A 647 9.57 1.74 19.13
C PHE A 647 8.99 3.08 18.68
N VAL A 648 9.03 3.35 17.38
CA VAL A 648 8.50 4.59 16.82
C VAL A 648 6.98 4.47 16.65
N PRO A 649 6.17 5.29 17.35
CA PRO A 649 4.73 5.20 17.31
C PRO A 649 4.15 5.64 15.95
N ASN A 650 2.95 5.14 15.65
CA ASN A 650 2.14 5.53 14.50
C ASN A 650 2.88 5.44 13.15
N TYR A 651 3.50 4.29 12.89
CA TYR A 651 4.14 4.02 11.60
C TYR A 651 3.17 4.25 10.43
N ARG A 652 3.62 5.07 9.48
CA ARG A 652 2.88 5.56 8.30
C ARG A 652 3.87 5.96 7.20
N VAL A 653 3.38 6.37 6.03
CA VAL A 653 4.24 6.67 4.87
C VAL A 653 5.19 7.81 5.15
N SER A 654 4.71 8.92 5.70
CA SER A 654 5.56 10.09 5.99
C SER A 654 6.69 9.77 6.97
N LEU A 655 6.46 8.85 7.91
CA LEU A 655 7.51 8.39 8.82
C LEU A 655 8.48 7.44 8.11
N ALA A 656 7.98 6.55 7.25
CA ALA A 656 8.81 5.68 6.42
C ALA A 656 9.73 6.48 5.48
N GLU A 657 9.26 7.61 4.93
CA GLU A 657 10.05 8.52 4.10
C GLU A 657 11.26 9.12 4.85
N ARG A 658 11.22 9.15 6.18
CA ARG A 658 12.33 9.61 7.04
C ARG A 658 13.23 8.45 7.50
N ILE A 659 12.62 7.33 7.88
CA ILE A 659 13.34 6.18 8.41
C ILE A 659 14.18 5.49 7.32
N ILE A 660 13.59 5.22 6.15
CA ILE A 660 14.22 4.40 5.10
C ILE A 660 15.54 5.02 4.60
N PRO A 661 15.64 6.33 4.31
CA PRO A 661 16.90 6.95 3.89
C PRO A 661 18.02 6.88 4.94
N ALA A 662 17.67 6.81 6.21
CA ALA A 662 18.60 6.79 7.34
C ALA A 662 19.06 5.38 7.75
N THR A 663 18.38 4.33 7.29
CA THR A 663 18.66 2.95 7.72
C THR A 663 19.99 2.43 7.17
N ASP A 664 20.74 1.74 8.04
CA ASP A 664 21.93 0.98 7.67
C ASP A 664 21.57 -0.50 7.40
N VAL A 665 20.83 -1.12 8.33
CA VAL A 665 20.41 -2.54 8.25
C VAL A 665 18.90 -2.63 8.16
N SER A 666 18.42 -3.35 7.15
CA SER A 666 17.01 -3.61 6.91
C SER A 666 16.65 -5.03 7.33
N GLU A 667 15.84 -5.16 8.39
CA GLU A 667 15.42 -6.45 8.95
C GLU A 667 14.27 -7.08 8.16
N GLN A 668 14.59 -8.13 7.42
CA GLN A 668 13.67 -8.86 6.53
C GLN A 668 13.58 -10.33 6.94
N ILE A 669 13.20 -10.52 8.19
CA ILE A 669 13.37 -11.77 8.92
C ILE A 669 12.10 -12.62 9.02
N SER A 670 11.18 -12.56 8.07
CA SER A 670 9.97 -13.41 8.12
C SER A 670 10.32 -14.90 8.07
N THR A 671 9.51 -15.79 8.65
CA THR A 671 9.71 -17.25 8.51
C THR A 671 9.62 -17.62 7.03
N ALA A 672 10.59 -18.38 6.51
CA ALA A 672 10.63 -18.74 5.09
C ALA A 672 9.32 -19.42 4.62
N GLY A 673 8.75 -18.92 3.52
CA GLY A 673 7.50 -19.37 2.94
C GLY A 673 6.27 -18.59 3.41
N MET A 674 6.42 -17.59 4.29
CA MET A 674 5.30 -16.82 4.85
C MET A 674 5.17 -15.41 4.25
N GLU A 675 6.27 -14.79 3.81
CA GLU A 675 6.23 -13.49 3.13
C GLU A 675 6.02 -13.67 1.63
N ALA A 676 4.88 -13.19 1.12
CA ALA A 676 4.58 -13.29 -0.30
C ALA A 676 5.57 -12.53 -1.19
N SER A 677 6.10 -11.40 -0.71
CA SER A 677 7.06 -10.58 -1.46
C SER A 677 7.78 -9.64 -0.50
N GLY A 678 7.07 -8.64 0.01
CA GLY A 678 7.68 -7.54 0.74
C GLY A 678 8.12 -6.42 -0.19
N THR A 679 7.68 -5.20 0.09
CA THR A 679 8.07 -3.99 -0.66
C THR A 679 8.89 -3.03 0.21
N GLY A 680 9.00 -3.29 1.52
CA GLY A 680 9.85 -2.51 2.42
C GLY A 680 11.34 -2.73 2.12
N ASN A 681 11.73 -3.99 1.94
CA ASN A 681 13.07 -4.42 1.52
C ASN A 681 13.56 -3.71 0.25
N MET A 682 12.69 -3.59 -0.77
CA MET A 682 13.00 -2.89 -2.01
C MET A 682 13.33 -1.41 -1.77
N LYS A 683 12.57 -0.73 -0.91
CA LYS A 683 12.80 0.69 -0.59
C LYS A 683 14.10 0.89 0.18
N PHE A 684 14.40 -0.02 1.11
CA PHE A 684 15.65 -0.03 1.86
C PHE A 684 16.85 -0.21 0.94
N MET A 685 16.80 -1.21 0.05
CA MET A 685 17.82 -1.45 -0.97
C MET A 685 18.05 -0.21 -1.86
N MET A 686 16.97 0.43 -2.35
CA MET A 686 17.05 1.66 -3.15
C MET A 686 17.72 2.83 -2.41
N ASN A 687 17.77 2.81 -1.09
CA ASN A 687 18.37 3.84 -0.24
C ASN A 687 19.71 3.39 0.39
N GLY A 688 20.29 2.29 -0.09
CA GLY A 688 21.61 1.80 0.35
C GLY A 688 21.62 1.17 1.74
N ALA A 689 20.49 0.69 2.24
CA ALA A 689 20.47 -0.16 3.42
C ALA A 689 20.77 -1.62 3.01
N LEU A 690 21.59 -2.30 3.79
CA LEU A 690 21.92 -3.70 3.57
C LEU A 690 20.86 -4.60 4.23
N THR A 691 20.46 -5.66 3.53
CA THR A 691 19.42 -6.55 4.05
C THR A 691 20.03 -7.66 4.90
N LEU A 692 19.50 -7.80 6.11
CA LEU A 692 19.61 -9.01 6.91
C LEU A 692 18.27 -9.74 6.83
N GLY A 693 18.27 -10.97 6.31
CA GLY A 693 17.00 -11.63 6.02
C GLY A 693 17.11 -13.12 5.73
N THR A 694 15.94 -13.74 5.73
CA THR A 694 15.72 -15.13 5.31
C THR A 694 15.56 -15.24 3.80
N LEU A 695 15.67 -16.47 3.28
CA LEU A 695 15.39 -16.78 1.88
C LEU A 695 13.86 -16.87 1.63
N ASP A 696 13.19 -15.72 1.71
CA ASP A 696 11.74 -15.59 1.64
C ASP A 696 11.29 -14.38 0.82
N GLY A 697 10.11 -14.47 0.20
CA GLY A 697 9.54 -13.41 -0.63
C GLY A 697 10.54 -12.80 -1.62
N ALA A 698 10.59 -11.46 -1.65
CA ALA A 698 11.47 -10.69 -2.52
C ALA A 698 12.93 -10.61 -2.03
N ASN A 699 13.26 -11.15 -0.85
CA ASN A 699 14.66 -11.27 -0.45
C ASN A 699 15.44 -12.20 -1.39
N VAL A 700 14.77 -13.21 -1.95
CA VAL A 700 15.35 -14.11 -2.96
C VAL A 700 15.80 -13.31 -4.17
N GLU A 701 14.91 -12.49 -4.72
CA GLU A 701 15.16 -11.67 -5.90
C GLU A 701 16.19 -10.56 -5.60
N ILE A 702 16.15 -9.96 -4.40
CA ILE A 702 17.15 -8.96 -3.97
C ILE A 702 18.54 -9.61 -3.94
N ARG A 703 18.68 -10.76 -3.27
CA ARG A 703 19.95 -11.48 -3.16
C ARG A 703 20.48 -11.89 -4.53
N GLN A 704 19.62 -12.35 -5.44
CA GLN A 704 20.00 -12.67 -6.82
C GLN A 704 20.53 -11.44 -7.57
N ALA A 705 19.92 -10.27 -7.37
CA ALA A 705 20.33 -9.04 -8.04
C ALA A 705 21.63 -8.45 -7.48
N VAL A 706 21.82 -8.47 -6.15
CA VAL A 706 22.98 -7.82 -5.50
C VAL A 706 24.18 -8.73 -5.34
N GLY A 707 24.01 -10.06 -5.43
CA GLY A 707 25.06 -11.03 -5.14
C GLY A 707 25.14 -11.40 -3.66
N ASP A 708 25.66 -12.60 -3.40
CA ASP A 708 25.73 -13.21 -2.07
C ASP A 708 26.57 -12.38 -1.09
N GLU A 709 27.59 -11.70 -1.60
CA GLU A 709 28.53 -10.87 -0.84
C GLU A 709 27.92 -9.55 -0.35
N ASN A 710 26.79 -9.13 -0.92
CA ASN A 710 26.12 -7.85 -0.62
C ASN A 710 24.81 -8.04 0.17
N PHE A 711 24.54 -9.25 0.67
CA PHE A 711 23.33 -9.63 1.41
C PHE A 711 23.66 -10.52 2.62
N PHE A 712 23.06 -10.25 3.78
CA PHE A 712 23.25 -11.06 4.98
C PHE A 712 22.16 -12.13 5.11
N LEU A 713 22.39 -13.31 4.55
CA LEU A 713 21.45 -14.44 4.62
C LEU A 713 21.59 -15.24 5.92
N PHE A 714 20.46 -15.61 6.52
CA PHE A 714 20.41 -16.59 7.61
C PHE A 714 19.12 -17.42 7.59
N GLY A 715 19.10 -18.45 8.44
CA GLY A 715 17.91 -19.20 8.80
C GLY A 715 17.55 -20.31 7.81
N LEU A 716 16.48 -21.03 8.15
CA LEU A 716 15.96 -22.15 7.38
C LEU A 716 15.35 -21.70 6.05
N THR A 717 15.49 -22.54 5.03
CA THR A 717 14.77 -22.44 3.76
C THR A 717 13.32 -22.95 3.89
N VAL A 718 12.45 -22.66 2.91
CA VAL A 718 11.05 -23.12 2.90
C VAL A 718 10.95 -24.63 3.07
N ASP A 719 11.75 -25.40 2.33
CA ASP A 719 11.68 -26.86 2.37
C ASP A 719 12.21 -27.41 3.71
N GLU A 720 13.21 -26.77 4.31
CA GLU A 720 13.71 -27.12 5.65
C GLU A 720 12.69 -26.80 6.75
N VAL A 721 11.98 -25.66 6.65
CA VAL A 721 10.85 -25.31 7.53
C VAL A 721 9.79 -26.41 7.48
N LEU A 722 9.38 -26.82 6.28
CA LEU A 722 8.39 -27.89 6.08
C LEU A 722 8.90 -29.25 6.57
N ALA A 723 10.18 -29.57 6.33
CA ALA A 723 10.79 -30.81 6.80
C ALA A 723 10.86 -30.87 8.33
N ARG A 724 11.29 -29.79 9.00
CA ARG A 724 11.33 -29.67 10.47
C ARG A 724 9.95 -29.84 11.08
N LYS A 725 8.92 -29.18 10.53
CA LYS A 725 7.54 -29.33 11.00
C LYS A 725 7.04 -30.77 10.84
N ARG A 726 7.28 -31.40 9.67
CA ARG A 726 6.91 -32.80 9.43
C ARG A 726 7.64 -33.79 10.34
N ALA A 727 8.88 -33.50 10.73
CA ALA A 727 9.65 -34.32 11.66
C ALA A 727 9.22 -34.19 13.13
N GLY A 728 8.19 -33.38 13.44
CA GLY A 728 7.72 -33.18 14.80
C GLY A 728 8.64 -32.27 15.62
N TYR A 729 8.98 -31.10 15.08
CA TYR A 729 9.79 -30.07 15.74
C TYR A 729 9.39 -29.84 17.21
N LYS A 730 10.38 -29.87 18.11
CA LYS A 730 10.22 -29.63 19.55
C LYS A 730 10.99 -28.38 19.97
N PRO A 731 10.32 -27.25 20.20
CA PRO A 731 10.99 -25.98 20.48
C PRO A 731 11.88 -26.02 21.74
N ARG A 732 11.48 -26.80 22.75
CA ARG A 732 12.24 -26.98 24.00
C ARG A 732 13.65 -27.52 23.77
N GLU A 733 13.89 -28.31 22.74
CA GLU A 733 15.23 -28.82 22.45
C GLU A 733 16.18 -27.70 22.03
N GLU A 734 15.71 -26.70 21.27
CA GLU A 734 16.52 -25.55 20.88
C GLU A 734 16.81 -24.65 22.09
N TYR A 735 15.82 -24.47 22.96
CA TYR A 735 15.97 -23.78 24.25
C TYR A 735 17.00 -24.45 25.16
N GLU A 736 16.98 -25.78 25.30
CA GLU A 736 17.91 -26.50 26.17
C GLU A 736 19.35 -26.50 25.64
N ARG A 737 19.53 -26.52 24.31
CA ARG A 737 20.85 -26.59 23.66
C ARG A 737 21.55 -25.24 23.54
N ASN A 738 20.81 -24.13 23.45
CA ASN A 738 21.39 -22.80 23.27
C ASN A 738 21.31 -21.98 24.57
N VAL A 739 22.45 -21.86 25.27
CA VAL A 739 22.55 -21.14 26.54
C VAL A 739 22.14 -19.67 26.41
N GLU A 740 22.54 -19.00 25.34
CA GLU A 740 22.25 -17.57 25.14
C GLU A 740 20.76 -17.32 24.90
N LEU A 741 20.12 -18.22 24.13
CA LEU A 741 18.68 -18.21 23.91
C LEU A 741 17.93 -18.45 25.22
N ARG A 742 18.35 -19.48 25.97
CA ARG A 742 17.76 -19.84 27.26
C ARG A 742 17.77 -18.67 28.21
N GLU A 743 18.95 -18.05 28.39
CA GLU A 743 19.12 -16.92 29.29
C GLU A 743 18.22 -15.72 28.91
N ALA A 744 18.11 -15.41 27.62
CA ALA A 744 17.24 -14.33 27.15
C ALA A 744 15.75 -14.63 27.40
N LEU A 745 15.32 -15.86 27.12
CA LEU A 745 13.94 -16.30 27.37
C LEU A 745 13.60 -16.35 28.87
N ASP A 746 14.51 -16.87 29.70
CA ASP A 746 14.35 -16.92 31.16
C ASP A 746 14.25 -15.52 31.74
N LEU A 747 15.04 -14.57 31.23
CA LEU A 747 14.98 -13.18 31.68
C LEU A 747 13.60 -12.55 31.36
N ILE A 748 13.07 -12.79 30.16
CA ILE A 748 11.72 -12.35 29.80
C ILE A 748 10.66 -13.03 30.69
N ALA A 749 10.79 -14.34 30.91
CA ALA A 749 9.86 -15.14 31.71
C ALA A 749 9.86 -14.75 33.20
N SER A 750 10.97 -14.21 33.71
CA SER A 750 11.11 -13.79 35.11
C SER A 750 10.29 -12.55 35.48
N GLY A 751 9.75 -11.83 34.48
CA GLY A 751 9.08 -10.55 34.68
C GLY A 751 10.02 -9.34 34.70
N PHE A 752 11.29 -9.51 34.31
CA PHE A 752 12.30 -8.45 34.37
C PHE A 752 11.92 -7.18 33.60
N PHE A 753 11.27 -7.34 32.44
CA PHE A 753 10.80 -6.23 31.58
C PHE A 753 9.36 -5.76 31.90
N SER A 754 8.79 -6.24 33.01
CA SER A 754 7.45 -5.87 33.49
C SER A 754 7.35 -6.12 35.01
N PRO A 755 8.08 -5.36 35.85
CA PRO A 755 8.19 -5.65 37.28
C PRO A 755 6.83 -5.65 38.03
N GLU A 756 5.87 -4.86 37.54
CA GLU A 756 4.51 -4.76 38.08
C GLU A 756 3.64 -5.99 37.78
N ASP A 757 3.93 -6.70 36.68
CA ASP A 757 3.24 -7.95 36.30
C ASP A 757 4.26 -8.94 35.72
N LYS A 758 4.74 -9.84 36.59
CA LYS A 758 5.74 -10.84 36.24
C LYS A 758 5.23 -11.91 35.28
N HIS A 759 3.92 -12.05 35.12
CA HIS A 759 3.30 -13.06 34.26
C HIS A 759 2.81 -12.49 32.93
N LEU A 760 2.95 -11.18 32.71
CA LEU A 760 2.48 -10.49 31.51
C LEU A 760 2.92 -11.17 30.21
N TYR A 761 4.20 -11.57 30.11
CA TYR A 761 4.76 -12.18 28.89
C TYR A 761 4.67 -13.71 28.85
N LYS A 762 4.03 -14.34 29.84
CA LYS A 762 3.87 -15.79 29.89
C LYS A 762 3.25 -16.37 28.61
N PRO A 763 2.21 -15.77 27.99
CA PRO A 763 1.66 -16.28 26.73
C PRO A 763 2.68 -16.36 25.59
N LEU A 764 3.59 -15.38 25.48
CA LEU A 764 4.64 -15.38 24.45
C LEU A 764 5.67 -16.48 24.72
N VAL A 765 6.11 -16.62 25.98
CA VAL A 765 7.10 -17.63 26.39
C VAL A 765 6.53 -19.04 26.22
N ASP A 766 5.30 -19.27 26.65
CA ASP A 766 4.63 -20.57 26.50
C ASP A 766 4.41 -20.90 25.01
N GLY A 767 4.00 -19.92 24.20
CA GLY A 767 3.86 -20.09 22.76
C GLY A 767 5.15 -20.53 22.10
N LEU A 768 6.29 -19.92 22.47
CA LEU A 768 7.62 -20.29 21.98
C LEU A 768 8.10 -21.65 22.50
N LEU A 769 7.88 -21.98 23.77
CA LEU A 769 8.39 -23.25 24.31
C LEU A 769 7.54 -24.45 23.94
N ASN A 770 6.26 -24.27 23.65
CA ASN A 770 5.34 -25.37 23.40
C ASN A 770 5.08 -25.60 21.90
N GLU A 771 4.94 -24.54 21.10
CA GLU A 771 4.57 -24.65 19.69
C GLU A 771 5.64 -24.07 18.75
N ASP A 772 6.13 -22.85 19.04
CA ASP A 772 6.99 -22.03 18.16
C ASP A 772 6.58 -22.15 16.68
N ARG A 773 5.31 -21.81 16.42
CA ARG A 773 4.65 -21.97 15.11
C ARG A 773 5.48 -21.41 13.94
N TYR A 774 6.30 -20.39 14.22
CA TYR A 774 7.08 -19.64 13.25
C TYR A 774 8.60 -19.88 13.34
N LEU A 775 9.03 -20.89 14.09
CA LEU A 775 10.42 -21.36 14.16
C LEU A 775 11.42 -20.27 14.58
N LEU A 776 11.02 -19.42 15.54
CA LEU A 776 11.89 -18.38 16.09
C LEU A 776 13.08 -19.00 16.81
N LEU A 777 12.86 -20.05 17.61
CA LEU A 777 13.92 -20.67 18.41
C LEU A 777 14.90 -21.43 17.52
N ALA A 778 14.40 -22.07 16.47
CA ALA A 778 15.24 -22.78 15.50
C ALA A 778 16.17 -21.84 14.71
N ASP A 779 15.71 -20.64 14.35
CA ASP A 779 16.50 -19.67 13.59
C ASP A 779 17.38 -18.75 14.46
N PHE A 780 17.19 -18.73 15.79
CA PHE A 780 17.84 -17.77 16.69
C PHE A 780 19.37 -17.78 16.59
N ALA A 781 19.99 -18.97 16.63
CA ALA A 781 21.45 -19.09 16.60
C ALA A 781 22.03 -18.55 15.27
N ALA A 782 21.40 -18.88 14.15
CA ALA A 782 21.82 -18.43 12.82
C ALA A 782 21.64 -16.91 12.68
N TYR A 783 20.54 -16.36 13.20
CA TYR A 783 20.27 -14.93 13.21
C TYR A 783 21.31 -14.17 14.06
N ALA A 784 21.56 -14.61 15.30
CA ALA A 784 22.52 -13.98 16.20
C ALA A 784 23.95 -14.01 15.65
N ALA A 785 24.37 -15.12 15.04
CA ALA A 785 25.67 -15.23 14.37
C ALA A 785 25.76 -14.25 13.19
N ARG A 786 24.73 -14.19 12.35
CA ARG A 786 24.74 -13.28 11.20
C ARG A 786 24.73 -11.81 11.62
N GLN A 787 24.06 -11.48 12.72
CA GLN A 787 24.13 -10.14 13.30
C GLN A 787 25.55 -9.75 13.71
N GLN A 788 26.36 -10.68 14.22
CA GLN A 788 27.77 -10.39 14.50
C GLN A 788 28.57 -10.09 13.21
N ASP A 789 28.26 -10.77 12.10
CA ASP A 789 28.88 -10.49 10.80
C ASP A 789 28.57 -9.08 10.32
N VAL A 790 27.30 -8.65 10.45
CA VAL A 790 26.88 -7.27 10.15
C VAL A 790 27.74 -6.27 10.92
N ALA A 791 27.94 -6.49 12.22
CA ALA A 791 28.75 -5.60 13.07
C ALA A 791 30.22 -5.54 12.60
N ARG A 792 30.79 -6.70 12.23
CA ARG A 792 32.18 -6.80 11.76
C ARG A 792 32.38 -6.11 10.42
N VAL A 793 31.46 -6.32 9.47
CA VAL A 793 31.51 -5.66 8.16
C VAL A 793 31.29 -4.15 8.29
N TYR A 794 30.41 -3.70 9.18
CA TYR A 794 30.20 -2.26 9.41
C TYR A 794 31.47 -1.55 9.91
N LYS A 795 32.37 -2.22 10.65
CA LYS A 795 33.66 -1.60 11.02
C LYS A 795 34.52 -1.26 9.81
N ASP A 796 34.42 -2.05 8.75
CA ASP A 796 35.05 -1.78 7.47
C ASP A 796 34.12 -0.88 6.63
N GLN A 797 34.19 0.42 6.91
CA GLN A 797 33.34 1.43 6.26
C GLN A 797 33.52 1.48 4.73
N GLU A 798 34.70 1.11 4.22
CA GLU A 798 34.94 1.08 2.79
C GLU A 798 34.17 -0.08 2.14
N LYS A 799 34.29 -1.28 2.71
CA LYS A 799 33.52 -2.45 2.28
C LYS A 799 32.01 -2.23 2.43
N TRP A 800 31.57 -1.71 3.58
CA TRP A 800 30.15 -1.43 3.82
C TRP A 800 29.56 -0.49 2.77
N THR A 801 30.29 0.60 2.47
CA THR A 801 29.84 1.59 1.48
C THR A 801 29.80 1.01 0.07
N ARG A 802 30.78 0.18 -0.32
CA ARG A 802 30.74 -0.56 -1.60
C ARG A 802 29.48 -1.41 -1.70
N MET A 803 29.21 -2.22 -0.68
CA MET A 803 28.02 -3.09 -0.64
C MET A 803 26.73 -2.27 -0.77
N ALA A 804 26.65 -1.13 -0.08
CA ALA A 804 25.49 -0.24 -0.14
C ALA A 804 25.29 0.37 -1.52
N ILE A 805 26.37 0.79 -2.20
CA ILE A 805 26.32 1.31 -3.58
C ILE A 805 25.87 0.21 -4.54
N HIS A 806 26.37 -1.02 -4.41
CA HIS A 806 25.93 -2.14 -5.24
C HIS A 806 24.45 -2.46 -5.04
N ASN A 807 23.94 -2.37 -3.81
CA ASN A 807 22.51 -2.51 -3.54
C ASN A 807 21.68 -1.45 -4.29
N VAL A 808 22.09 -0.18 -4.25
CA VAL A 808 21.40 0.89 -5.02
C VAL A 808 21.51 0.65 -6.52
N ALA A 809 22.69 0.26 -7.00
CA ALA A 809 22.95 0.04 -8.43
C ALA A 809 22.07 -1.07 -9.04
N GLN A 810 21.73 -2.09 -8.24
CA GLN A 810 20.94 -3.24 -8.69
C GLN A 810 19.44 -3.10 -8.41
N ALA A 811 18.98 -1.93 -7.94
CA ALA A 811 17.59 -1.75 -7.53
C ALA A 811 16.59 -1.58 -8.68
N GLY A 812 17.07 -1.49 -9.93
CA GLY A 812 16.27 -1.22 -11.13
C GLY A 812 15.07 -2.15 -11.31
N ILE A 813 15.29 -3.47 -11.13
CA ILE A 813 14.26 -4.51 -11.30
C ILE A 813 13.05 -4.34 -10.36
N PHE A 814 13.23 -3.63 -9.24
CA PHE A 814 12.22 -3.38 -8.22
C PHE A 814 11.43 -2.08 -8.44
N SER A 815 11.62 -1.40 -9.57
CA SER A 815 10.74 -0.31 -9.97
C SER A 815 9.32 -0.83 -10.21
N SER A 816 8.32 -0.15 -9.65
CA SER A 816 6.92 -0.42 -9.99
C SER A 816 6.60 -0.13 -11.46
N ASP A 817 7.43 0.65 -12.17
CA ASP A 817 7.25 0.89 -13.60
C ASP A 817 7.44 -0.39 -14.41
N ARG A 818 8.46 -1.18 -14.07
CA ARG A 818 8.69 -2.49 -14.68
C ARG A 818 7.51 -3.42 -14.39
N THR A 819 6.98 -3.41 -13.16
CA THR A 819 5.77 -4.19 -12.82
C THR A 819 4.59 -3.78 -13.69
N ILE A 820 4.31 -2.48 -13.78
CA ILE A 820 3.18 -1.97 -14.56
C ILE A 820 3.32 -2.24 -16.05
N LYS A 821 4.53 -2.15 -16.63
CA LYS A 821 4.76 -2.55 -18.03
C LYS A 821 4.36 -4.02 -18.25
N GLN A 822 4.81 -4.93 -17.40
CA GLN A 822 4.46 -6.35 -17.49
C GLN A 822 2.95 -6.60 -17.32
N TYR A 823 2.29 -5.93 -16.36
CA TYR A 823 0.83 -6.04 -16.22
C TYR A 823 0.10 -5.50 -17.47
N ALA A 824 0.54 -4.34 -17.98
CA ALA A 824 -0.04 -3.71 -19.16
C ALA A 824 0.12 -4.57 -20.42
N GLU A 825 1.29 -5.17 -20.60
CA GLU A 825 1.63 -5.95 -21.79
C GLU A 825 1.08 -7.37 -21.75
N GLU A 826 1.09 -8.04 -20.60
CA GLU A 826 0.80 -9.48 -20.52
C GLU A 826 -0.63 -9.77 -20.07
N ILE A 827 -1.20 -8.93 -19.21
CA ILE A 827 -2.53 -9.15 -18.59
C ILE A 827 -3.55 -8.18 -19.18
N TRP A 828 -3.40 -6.88 -18.95
CA TRP A 828 -4.43 -5.89 -19.28
C TRP A 828 -4.53 -5.58 -20.77
N ARG A 829 -3.43 -5.74 -21.51
CA ARG A 829 -3.29 -5.35 -22.91
C ARG A 829 -3.66 -3.89 -23.15
N VAL A 830 -3.29 -3.01 -22.22
CA VAL A 830 -3.47 -1.55 -22.35
C VAL A 830 -2.24 -0.93 -23.00
N LYS A 831 -2.45 0.12 -23.81
CA LYS A 831 -1.39 0.83 -24.53
C LYS A 831 -1.14 2.20 -23.93
N GLN A 832 0.10 2.67 -24.00
CA GLN A 832 0.44 4.03 -23.62
C GLN A 832 -0.33 5.02 -24.50
N THR A 833 -0.83 6.09 -23.89
CA THR A 833 -1.62 7.13 -24.55
C THR A 833 -1.07 8.49 -24.12
N PRO A 834 -0.09 9.04 -24.87
CA PRO A 834 0.51 10.34 -24.56
C PRO A 834 -0.54 11.46 -24.55
N ILE A 835 -0.43 12.36 -23.57
CA ILE A 835 -1.32 13.52 -23.43
C ILE A 835 -0.62 14.77 -23.98
N PRO A 836 -1.25 15.50 -24.92
CA PRO A 836 -0.66 16.69 -25.53
C PRO A 836 -0.51 17.88 -24.57
#